data_AF-A0A1D6IYB4-F1
#
_entry.id   AF-A0A1D6IYB4-F1
#
_cell.length_a   1.000
_cell.length_b   1.000
_cell.length_c   1.000
_cell.angle_alpha   90.00
_cell.angle_beta   90.00
_cell.angle_gamma   90.00
#
_symmetry.space_group_name_H-M   'P 1'
#
loop_
_entity.id
_entity.type
_entity.pdbx_description
1 polymer ?
#
loop_
_entity_poly.entity_id
_entity_poly.type
_entity_poly.pdbx_seq_one_letter_code
_entity_poly.pdbx_strand_id
1 'polypeptide(L)'
;MTKASLVPPVTRKYEVIEEYLIVADLEEVQRKMRVALPDDYSEKLLSQKNGTENLELPEVKDYQPRKVAGDEILEQEVYGIDPYTHNLLSDIMPADLELSPTDKHIFIEELLLNTLNKQVRHFTGSGNTPMTYNLRPVIEEIQRSAEDNGDRRTSKMCLGMLKTMRNRSEQNFVAYRKGLGVVCNKKGGFGVDDFVVEFFGEVYPSWRWYEKQDGIKHIQNNSEDQAPEFYNIMLERPKGDGDGYDLVFVDAMHKANYASRICHSCNPNCEAKVTAVNGKYQIGVYTLRPIAEGEEITFDYNSVTESKEEHEASVCLCGSQVCRGSYLNFSGEGAFEKVLMEFHGVLDRHSLLLQACETDSVSQQDLIDLGRAGLGTCLLAGLPGWLVAYTAHLVRFIYLERQKLPDEILRHNVDEKRQFLIEINMDSEKNDAEVQAEGVLNSRLQQIVHTLDKVRYVMRCIFGDPKNAPPPLVRLSGKSLVSAIWKGDSSIVAELIQSMEPHVEEEVLSDLKAKIRAHDPSESEDIEGGIRNSLLWLRDELRTLSCTYKCRHDAAADLIHLYAYTKCFFRVRDYKTVKSPPVHISPLDLGPKYADKLGPGFQEYCKTYPENYCLAQLIYWYSQNSEPESRLTRARKGCMSLPDVSSFYVKSAKPSQERAYGNRTVRFMLSRMEKQAQRPWPKDRIWVFKSDPRFFGSPMMDTVLNNSPLDKEMVHWLKTRPNVFLG
;
A
#
# COMPACT_ATOMS: atom_id res chain seq x y z
N MET A 1 19.72 -10.33 17.44
CA MET A 1 19.38 -11.72 17.82
C MET A 1 17.99 -12.03 17.33
N THR A 2 17.82 -13.07 16.53
CA THR A 2 16.51 -13.55 16.08
C THR A 2 15.71 -14.04 17.30
N LYS A 3 14.54 -13.45 17.56
CA LYS A 3 13.65 -13.88 18.64
C LYS A 3 13.01 -15.22 18.28
N ALA A 4 12.81 -16.11 19.26
CA ALA A 4 12.13 -17.39 19.05
C ALA A 4 10.71 -17.23 18.45
N SER A 5 10.07 -16.07 18.67
CA SER A 5 8.77 -15.70 18.11
C SER A 5 8.78 -15.42 16.60
N LEU A 6 9.95 -15.38 15.96
CA LEU A 6 10.12 -15.11 14.53
C LEU A 6 10.42 -16.38 13.72
N VAL A 7 10.49 -17.54 14.39
CA VAL A 7 10.70 -18.83 13.74
C VAL A 7 9.36 -19.57 13.74
N PRO A 8 8.87 -20.06 12.59
CA PRO A 8 7.65 -20.82 12.54
C PRO A 8 7.68 -21.96 13.57
N PRO A 9 6.58 -22.17 14.31
CA PRO A 9 6.53 -23.24 15.29
C PRO A 9 6.76 -24.58 14.59
N VAL A 10 7.54 -25.47 15.23
CA VAL A 10 7.80 -26.86 14.80
C VAL A 10 6.50 -27.60 14.43
N THR A 11 5.38 -27.16 15.00
CA THR A 11 4.06 -27.77 14.93
C THR A 11 3.12 -27.19 13.88
N ARG A 12 3.53 -26.19 13.06
CA ARG A 12 2.65 -25.69 11.99
C ARG A 12 2.31 -26.85 11.06
N LYS A 13 1.04 -27.22 11.01
CA LYS A 13 0.49 -28.22 10.07
C LYS A 13 -0.28 -27.47 8.99
N TYR A 14 -0.11 -27.89 7.75
CA TYR A 14 -0.94 -27.48 6.62
C TYR A 14 -1.63 -28.71 6.04
N GLU A 15 -2.81 -28.53 5.45
CA GLU A 15 -3.48 -29.53 4.64
C GLU A 15 -2.80 -29.57 3.27
N VAL A 16 -2.36 -30.77 2.86
CA VAL A 16 -1.71 -30.95 1.56
C VAL A 16 -2.74 -30.82 0.43
N ILE A 17 -2.48 -29.94 -0.54
CA ILE A 17 -3.31 -29.75 -1.73
C ILE A 17 -2.49 -29.98 -3.01
N GLU A 18 -3.18 -30.46 -4.05
CA GLU A 18 -2.59 -30.76 -5.37
C GLU A 18 -2.99 -29.76 -6.46
N GLU A 19 -3.83 -28.78 -6.11
CA GLU A 19 -4.26 -27.68 -6.96
C GLU A 19 -4.61 -26.44 -6.12
N TYR A 20 -4.67 -25.28 -6.75
CA TYR A 20 -5.11 -24.03 -6.13
C TYR A 20 -6.55 -24.12 -5.60
N LEU A 21 -6.76 -23.69 -4.35
CA LEU A 21 -8.10 -23.62 -3.77
C LEU A 21 -8.64 -22.20 -3.80
N ILE A 22 -9.58 -21.91 -4.68
CA ILE A 22 -10.18 -20.57 -4.78
C ILE A 22 -11.17 -20.35 -3.64
N VAL A 23 -10.95 -19.31 -2.84
CA VAL A 23 -11.73 -19.03 -1.61
C VAL A 23 -13.02 -18.26 -1.87
N ALA A 24 -13.01 -17.36 -2.85
CA ALA A 24 -14.16 -16.53 -3.20
C ALA A 24 -14.09 -16.11 -4.67
N ASP A 25 -15.25 -15.75 -5.23
CA ASP A 25 -15.38 -15.22 -6.60
C ASP A 25 -14.75 -16.12 -7.66
N LEU A 26 -15.21 -17.38 -7.70
CA LEU A 26 -14.61 -18.46 -8.50
C LEU A 26 -14.37 -18.07 -9.96
N GLU A 27 -15.40 -17.55 -10.62
CA GLU A 27 -15.35 -17.18 -12.03
C GLU A 27 -14.32 -16.08 -12.29
N GLU A 28 -14.30 -15.06 -11.44
CA GLU A 28 -13.38 -13.92 -11.57
C GLU A 28 -11.93 -14.35 -11.32
N VAL A 29 -11.67 -15.14 -10.28
CA VAL A 29 -10.32 -15.65 -9.99
C VAL A 29 -9.83 -16.56 -11.11
N GLN A 30 -10.68 -17.47 -11.62
CA GLN A 30 -10.34 -18.30 -12.77
C GLN A 30 -10.03 -17.48 -14.02
N ARG A 31 -10.76 -16.38 -14.23
CA ARG A 31 -10.51 -15.45 -15.34
C ARG A 31 -9.16 -14.75 -15.19
N LYS A 32 -8.82 -14.28 -13.99
CA LYS A 32 -7.52 -13.66 -13.67
C LYS A 32 -6.34 -14.61 -13.87
N MET A 33 -6.52 -15.89 -13.51
CA MET A 33 -5.49 -16.93 -13.64
C MET A 33 -5.44 -17.59 -15.03
N ARG A 34 -6.32 -17.24 -15.97
CA ARG A 34 -6.28 -17.76 -17.34
C ARG A 34 -5.26 -16.99 -18.15
N VAL A 35 -4.52 -17.67 -19.02
CA VAL A 35 -3.57 -17.03 -19.94
C VAL A 35 -4.29 -16.57 -21.20
N ALA A 36 -3.98 -15.36 -21.68
CA ALA A 36 -4.34 -14.93 -23.03
C ALA A 36 -3.07 -14.47 -23.74
N LEU A 37 -2.59 -15.27 -24.69
CA LEU A 37 -1.42 -14.88 -25.48
C LEU A 37 -1.84 -13.80 -26.49
N PRO A 38 -1.05 -12.73 -26.67
CA PRO A 38 -1.30 -11.74 -27.71
C PRO A 38 -1.17 -12.37 -29.11
N ASP A 39 -1.93 -11.88 -30.09
CA ASP A 39 -1.97 -12.43 -31.45
C ASP A 39 -0.59 -12.51 -32.13
N ASP A 40 0.30 -11.57 -31.79
CA ASP A 40 1.67 -11.41 -32.28
C ASP A 40 2.74 -11.91 -31.28
N TYR A 41 2.39 -12.85 -30.39
CA TYR A 41 3.26 -13.32 -29.29
C TYR A 41 4.69 -13.69 -29.72
N SER A 42 4.85 -14.41 -30.83
CA SER A 42 6.19 -14.82 -31.31
C SER A 42 7.05 -13.63 -31.71
N GLU A 43 6.47 -12.59 -32.30
CA GLU A 43 7.20 -11.37 -32.72
C GLU A 43 7.55 -10.50 -31.50
N LYS A 44 6.62 -10.36 -30.56
CA LYS A 44 6.86 -9.65 -29.29
C LYS A 44 7.92 -10.34 -28.44
N LEU A 45 7.94 -11.66 -28.40
CA LEU A 45 8.95 -12.42 -27.66
C LEU A 45 10.36 -12.22 -28.23
N LEU A 46 10.49 -12.10 -29.56
CA LEU A 46 11.76 -11.74 -30.21
C LEU A 46 12.16 -10.30 -29.85
N SER A 47 11.20 -9.38 -29.84
CA SER A 47 11.42 -7.98 -29.46
C SER A 47 11.85 -7.83 -27.99
N GLN A 48 11.27 -8.61 -27.08
CA GLN A 48 11.66 -8.62 -25.66
C GLN A 48 13.10 -9.09 -25.47
N LYS A 49 13.54 -10.11 -26.20
CA LYS A 49 14.94 -10.57 -26.18
C LYS A 49 15.93 -9.52 -26.70
N ASN A 50 15.46 -8.65 -27.60
CA ASN A 50 16.26 -7.55 -28.16
C ASN A 50 16.14 -6.25 -27.33
N GLY A 51 15.35 -6.24 -26.24
CA GLY A 51 15.16 -5.09 -25.37
C GLY A 51 14.27 -3.97 -25.93
N THR A 52 13.47 -4.25 -26.96
CA THR A 52 12.56 -3.25 -27.58
C THR A 52 11.10 -3.38 -27.16
N GLU A 53 10.73 -4.48 -26.50
CA GLU A 53 9.42 -4.65 -25.86
C GLU A 53 9.51 -4.22 -24.39
N ASN A 54 8.57 -3.38 -23.96
CA ASN A 54 8.59 -2.77 -22.62
C ASN A 54 7.73 -3.56 -21.62
N LEU A 55 6.78 -4.36 -22.10
CA LEU A 55 5.89 -5.14 -21.25
C LEU A 55 6.32 -6.60 -21.17
N GLU A 56 6.40 -7.11 -19.95
CA GLU A 56 6.69 -8.52 -19.69
C GLU A 56 5.58 -9.41 -20.26
N LEU A 57 5.97 -10.30 -21.18
CA LEU A 57 5.08 -11.27 -21.81
C LEU A 57 4.90 -12.54 -20.95
N PRO A 58 3.81 -13.31 -21.16
CA PRO A 58 3.63 -14.60 -20.52
C PRO A 58 4.78 -15.57 -20.78
N GLU A 59 5.41 -16.11 -19.73
CA GLU A 59 6.44 -17.15 -19.85
C GLU A 59 5.77 -18.54 -19.98
N VAL A 60 5.63 -19.03 -21.21
CA VAL A 60 5.01 -20.33 -21.49
C VAL A 60 6.00 -21.46 -21.23
N LYS A 61 5.60 -22.43 -20.40
CA LYS A 61 6.38 -23.64 -20.07
C LYS A 61 5.55 -24.90 -20.32
N ASP A 62 6.23 -25.97 -20.70
CA ASP A 62 5.62 -27.30 -20.75
C ASP A 62 5.38 -27.83 -19.33
N TYR A 63 4.34 -28.66 -19.17
CA TYR A 63 4.09 -29.33 -17.89
C TYR A 63 5.27 -30.26 -17.54
N GLN A 64 5.76 -30.14 -16.32
CA GLN A 64 6.76 -31.03 -15.73
C GLN A 64 6.23 -31.57 -14.40
N PRO A 65 6.48 -32.84 -14.05
CA PRO A 65 6.11 -33.38 -12.75
C PRO A 65 6.95 -32.76 -11.63
N ARG A 66 6.33 -32.57 -10.46
CA ARG A 66 6.99 -32.11 -9.23
C ARG A 66 8.06 -33.09 -8.78
N LYS A 67 9.08 -32.59 -8.07
CA LYS A 67 10.04 -33.45 -7.38
C LYS A 67 9.35 -34.20 -6.25
N VAL A 68 9.65 -35.49 -6.09
CA VAL A 68 8.91 -36.35 -5.15
C VAL A 68 9.40 -36.19 -3.71
N ALA A 69 8.48 -35.85 -2.80
CA ALA A 69 8.77 -35.78 -1.37
C ALA A 69 9.15 -37.15 -0.78
N GLY A 70 10.22 -37.19 0.00
CA GLY A 70 10.79 -38.40 0.59
C GLY A 70 11.78 -39.15 -0.32
N ASP A 71 11.77 -38.91 -1.63
CA ASP A 71 12.71 -39.48 -2.60
C ASP A 71 13.69 -38.42 -3.12
N GLU A 72 13.18 -37.42 -3.85
CA GLU A 72 14.02 -36.36 -4.43
C GLU A 72 14.23 -35.17 -3.49
N ILE A 73 13.29 -34.91 -2.57
CA ILE A 73 13.38 -33.83 -1.57
C ILE A 73 13.03 -34.32 -0.17
N LEU A 74 13.49 -33.60 0.85
CA LEU A 74 13.14 -33.81 2.26
C LEU A 74 12.68 -32.52 2.91
N GLU A 75 11.52 -32.56 3.58
CA GLU A 75 11.13 -31.55 4.57
C GLU A 75 11.81 -31.87 5.91
N GLN A 76 12.63 -30.96 6.43
CA GLN A 76 13.35 -31.16 7.69
C GLN A 76 13.65 -29.84 8.40
N GLU A 77 14.02 -29.92 9.68
CA GLU A 77 14.59 -28.75 10.37
C GLU A 77 15.87 -28.28 9.67
N VAL A 78 16.00 -26.97 9.50
CA VAL A 78 17.16 -26.32 8.90
C VAL A 78 17.65 -25.18 9.78
N TYR A 79 18.97 -24.98 9.75
CA TYR A 79 19.64 -23.93 10.50
C TYR A 79 20.42 -23.04 9.53
N GLY A 80 20.58 -21.78 9.92
CA GLY A 80 21.28 -20.78 9.14
C GLY A 80 22.17 -19.94 10.02
N ILE A 81 23.02 -19.11 9.41
CA ILE A 81 23.90 -18.20 10.13
C ILE A 81 23.58 -16.75 9.73
N ASP A 82 23.69 -15.84 10.69
CA ASP A 82 23.54 -14.41 10.43
C ASP A 82 24.83 -13.83 9.81
N PRO A 83 24.80 -12.58 9.29
CA PRO A 83 25.99 -11.96 8.71
C PRO A 83 27.16 -11.83 9.69
N TYR A 84 26.88 -11.70 11.00
CA TYR A 84 27.92 -11.60 12.01
C TYR A 84 28.69 -12.93 12.14
N THR A 85 27.98 -14.05 12.27
CA THR A 85 28.57 -15.39 12.33
C THR A 85 29.29 -15.75 11.03
N HIS A 86 28.78 -15.36 9.85
CA HIS A 86 29.49 -15.55 8.59
C HIS A 86 30.88 -14.87 8.62
N ASN A 87 30.92 -13.58 8.99
CA ASN A 87 32.16 -12.82 9.08
C ASN A 87 33.11 -13.40 10.14
N LEU A 88 32.57 -13.85 11.27
CA LEU A 88 33.33 -14.49 12.32
C LEU A 88 34.03 -15.77 11.84
N LEU A 89 33.30 -16.62 11.09
CA LEU A 89 33.86 -17.84 10.50
C LEU A 89 34.96 -17.52 9.48
N SER A 90 34.74 -16.51 8.63
CA SER A 90 35.72 -16.07 7.62
C SER A 90 37.02 -15.51 8.23
N ASP A 91 36.92 -14.84 9.39
CA ASP A 91 38.06 -14.27 10.14
C ASP A 91 38.93 -15.34 10.82
N ILE A 92 38.33 -16.45 11.27
CA ILE A 92 39.09 -17.52 11.95
C ILE A 92 39.76 -18.52 10.99
N MET A 93 39.52 -18.40 9.68
CA MET A 93 40.16 -19.26 8.69
C MET A 93 41.67 -18.99 8.62
N PRO A 94 42.53 -20.03 8.50
CA PRO A 94 43.98 -19.85 8.58
C PRO A 94 44.54 -19.02 7.42
N ALA A 95 45.28 -17.96 7.74
CA ALA A 95 45.89 -17.07 6.75
C ALA A 95 47.00 -17.76 5.92
N ASP A 96 47.63 -18.80 6.47
CA ASP A 96 48.71 -19.57 5.83
C ASP A 96 48.24 -20.50 4.70
N LEU A 97 46.92 -20.56 4.45
CA LEU A 97 46.32 -21.32 3.35
C LEU A 97 46.07 -20.49 2.09
N GLU A 98 46.38 -19.18 2.12
CA GLU A 98 46.20 -18.26 0.98
C GLU A 98 44.81 -18.38 0.32
N LEU A 99 43.77 -18.52 1.15
CA LEU A 99 42.39 -18.70 0.69
C LEU A 99 41.89 -17.44 -0.01
N SER A 100 41.39 -17.58 -1.25
CA SER A 100 40.64 -16.52 -1.89
C SER A 100 39.34 -16.25 -1.14
N PRO A 101 38.72 -15.06 -1.26
CA PRO A 101 37.38 -14.84 -0.72
C PRO A 101 36.39 -15.92 -1.16
N THR A 102 36.41 -16.28 -2.46
CA THR A 102 35.59 -17.36 -3.03
C THR A 102 35.77 -18.69 -2.30
N ASP A 103 37.02 -19.11 -2.00
CA ASP A 103 37.26 -20.36 -1.26
C ASP A 103 36.58 -20.34 0.13
N LYS A 104 36.62 -19.19 0.81
CA LYS A 104 35.99 -19.03 2.13
C LYS A 104 34.47 -19.16 2.05
N HIS A 105 33.85 -18.54 1.04
CA HIS A 105 32.41 -18.57 0.85
C HIS A 105 31.92 -19.96 0.44
N ILE A 106 32.63 -20.64 -0.47
CA ILE A 106 32.34 -22.04 -0.81
C ILE A 106 32.39 -22.93 0.44
N PHE A 107 33.40 -22.77 1.30
CA PHE A 107 33.45 -23.55 2.55
C PHE A 107 32.24 -23.30 3.45
N ILE A 108 31.82 -22.04 3.61
CA ILE A 108 30.69 -21.69 4.47
C ILE A 108 29.37 -22.16 3.84
N GLU A 109 29.08 -21.74 2.62
CA GLU A 109 27.78 -21.92 1.96
C GLU A 109 27.57 -23.35 1.47
N GLU A 110 28.59 -23.99 0.90
CA GLU A 110 28.45 -25.30 0.23
C GLU A 110 28.91 -26.49 1.09
N LEU A 111 29.76 -26.28 2.10
CA LEU A 111 30.27 -27.36 2.95
C LEU A 111 29.73 -27.28 4.37
N LEU A 112 29.91 -26.15 5.05
CA LEU A 112 29.49 -25.99 6.44
C LEU A 112 27.97 -26.07 6.60
N LEU A 113 27.21 -25.28 5.83
CA LEU A 113 25.75 -25.28 5.92
C LEU A 113 25.14 -26.62 5.49
N ASN A 114 25.71 -27.28 4.46
CA ASN A 114 25.25 -28.59 4.01
C ASN A 114 25.52 -29.69 5.06
N THR A 115 26.69 -29.70 5.70
CA THR A 115 26.96 -30.64 6.81
C THR A 115 26.09 -30.33 8.02
N LEU A 116 25.88 -29.05 8.34
CA LEU A 116 24.96 -28.63 9.41
C LEU A 116 23.54 -29.16 9.15
N ASN A 117 23.00 -28.97 7.95
CA ASN A 117 21.67 -29.44 7.58
C ASN A 117 21.55 -30.97 7.66
N LYS A 118 22.60 -31.72 7.32
CA LYS A 118 22.64 -33.17 7.53
C LYS A 118 22.62 -33.54 9.02
N GLN A 119 23.42 -32.86 9.85
CA GLN A 119 23.47 -33.11 11.28
C GLN A 119 22.13 -32.81 11.96
N VAL A 120 21.52 -31.64 11.70
CA VAL A 120 20.30 -31.19 12.42
C VAL A 120 19.03 -31.95 12.01
N ARG A 121 19.08 -32.79 10.97
CA ARG A 121 17.93 -33.58 10.48
C ARG A 121 17.23 -34.36 11.59
N HIS A 122 17.96 -34.89 12.58
CA HIS A 122 17.39 -35.66 13.69
C HIS A 122 16.48 -34.84 14.62
N PHE A 123 16.53 -33.51 14.58
CA PHE A 123 15.58 -32.67 15.32
C PHE A 123 14.19 -32.61 14.68
N THR A 124 14.06 -33.00 13.41
CA THR A 124 12.80 -32.98 12.67
C THR A 124 11.77 -33.86 13.37
N GLY A 125 10.64 -33.26 13.78
CA GLY A 125 9.57 -33.97 14.49
C GLY A 125 9.89 -34.32 15.95
N SER A 126 11.05 -33.94 16.50
CA SER A 126 11.42 -34.24 17.88
C SER A 126 10.60 -33.49 18.93
N GLY A 127 10.00 -32.35 18.56
CA GLY A 127 9.31 -31.44 19.47
C GLY A 127 10.24 -30.66 20.41
N ASN A 128 11.55 -30.90 20.36
CA ASN A 128 12.55 -30.26 21.22
C ASN A 128 13.77 -29.77 20.40
N THR A 129 13.50 -28.87 19.45
CA THR A 129 14.52 -28.30 18.56
C THR A 129 15.14 -27.03 19.19
N PRO A 130 16.45 -26.97 19.44
CA PRO A 130 17.08 -25.82 20.10
C PRO A 130 17.11 -24.59 19.18
N MET A 131 16.95 -23.38 19.73
CA MET A 131 17.01 -22.16 18.90
C MET A 131 18.40 -21.88 18.31
N THR A 132 19.45 -22.37 18.97
CA THR A 132 20.85 -22.20 18.58
C THR A 132 21.53 -23.56 18.46
N TYR A 133 22.41 -23.72 17.48
CA TYR A 133 23.23 -24.92 17.27
C TYR A 133 24.71 -24.55 17.26
N ASN A 134 25.54 -25.29 17.99
CA ASN A 134 26.99 -25.02 18.04
C ASN A 134 27.65 -25.48 16.73
N LEU A 135 28.44 -24.62 16.08
CA LEU A 135 29.09 -24.94 14.80
C LEU A 135 30.36 -25.79 14.93
N ARG A 136 30.91 -25.93 16.13
CA ARG A 136 32.15 -26.68 16.35
C ARG A 136 32.03 -28.17 15.96
N PRO A 137 30.99 -28.92 16.38
CA PRO A 137 30.80 -30.31 15.95
C PRO A 137 30.64 -30.47 14.43
N VAL A 138 30.12 -29.46 13.74
CA VAL A 138 29.99 -29.44 12.28
C VAL A 138 31.38 -29.37 11.64
N ILE A 139 32.23 -28.45 12.10
CA ILE A 139 33.61 -28.30 11.60
C ILE A 139 34.45 -29.55 11.92
N GLU A 140 34.25 -30.16 13.10
CA GLU A 140 34.92 -31.42 13.47
C GLU A 140 34.50 -32.59 12.55
N GLU A 141 33.26 -32.65 12.08
CA GLU A 141 32.83 -33.65 11.10
C GLU A 141 33.42 -33.40 9.71
N ILE A 142 33.43 -32.14 9.25
CA ILE A 142 34.05 -31.78 7.98
C ILE A 142 35.54 -32.12 8.00
N GLN A 143 36.22 -31.85 9.11
CA GLN A 143 37.62 -32.23 9.28
C GLN A 143 37.82 -33.74 9.11
N ARG A 144 37.02 -34.57 9.82
CA ARG A 144 37.10 -36.03 9.73
C ARG A 144 36.85 -36.52 8.31
N SER A 145 35.81 -36.02 7.66
CA SER A 145 35.51 -36.39 6.27
C SER A 145 36.62 -35.97 5.30
N ALA A 146 37.24 -34.81 5.51
CA ALA A 146 38.37 -34.36 4.70
C ALA A 146 39.61 -35.24 4.91
N GLU A 147 39.87 -35.70 6.15
CA GLU A 147 40.94 -36.65 6.46
C GLU A 147 40.71 -38.01 5.78
N ASP A 148 39.49 -38.55 5.86
CA ASP A 148 39.10 -39.82 5.25
C ASP A 148 39.20 -39.79 3.73
N ASN A 149 38.85 -38.66 3.11
CA ASN A 149 38.90 -38.45 1.66
C ASN A 149 40.28 -37.97 1.15
N GLY A 150 41.24 -37.74 2.04
CA GLY A 150 42.57 -37.23 1.67
C GLY A 150 42.63 -35.75 1.26
N ASP A 151 41.57 -34.96 1.52
CA ASP A 151 41.55 -33.51 1.31
C ASP A 151 42.34 -32.79 2.40
N ARG A 152 43.66 -32.70 2.17
CA ARG A 152 44.59 -32.02 3.08
C ARG A 152 44.31 -30.53 3.25
N ARG A 153 43.74 -29.86 2.25
CA ARG A 153 43.48 -28.41 2.29
C ARG A 153 42.35 -28.13 3.28
N THR A 154 41.24 -28.83 3.13
CA THR A 154 40.06 -28.70 4.00
C THR A 154 40.37 -29.18 5.43
N SER A 155 41.06 -30.31 5.58
CA SER A 155 41.46 -30.82 6.91
C SER A 155 42.32 -29.78 7.67
N LYS A 156 43.34 -29.20 7.03
CA LYS A 156 44.20 -28.18 7.64
C LYS A 156 43.41 -26.90 7.97
N MET A 157 42.48 -26.51 7.11
CA MET A 157 41.58 -25.37 7.34
C MET A 157 40.73 -25.58 8.59
N CYS A 158 40.01 -26.69 8.68
CA CYS A 158 39.17 -27.02 9.83
C CYS A 158 39.98 -27.11 11.13
N LEU A 159 41.15 -27.74 11.10
CA LEU A 159 42.04 -27.84 12.27
C LEU A 159 42.45 -26.46 12.80
N GLY A 160 42.81 -25.55 11.89
CA GLY A 160 43.17 -24.18 12.24
C GLY A 160 41.99 -23.38 12.78
N MET A 161 40.82 -23.48 12.15
CA MET A 161 39.57 -22.88 12.66
C MET A 161 39.25 -23.37 14.08
N LEU A 162 39.29 -24.68 14.33
CA LEU A 162 39.01 -25.29 15.65
C LEU A 162 40.03 -24.85 16.71
N LYS A 163 41.30 -24.64 16.33
CA LYS A 163 42.31 -24.07 17.24
C LYS A 163 41.95 -22.63 17.61
N THR A 164 41.58 -21.79 16.64
CA THR A 164 41.20 -20.40 16.87
C THR A 164 39.92 -20.28 17.68
N MET A 165 38.89 -21.09 17.39
CA MET A 165 37.64 -21.12 18.16
C MET A 165 37.87 -21.45 19.64
N ARG A 166 38.82 -22.35 19.96
CA ARG A 166 39.19 -22.65 21.36
C ARG A 166 39.86 -21.46 22.06
N ASN A 167 40.63 -20.68 21.32
CA ASN A 167 41.33 -19.51 21.86
C ASN A 167 40.41 -18.29 22.02
N ARG A 168 39.29 -18.24 21.28
CA ARG A 168 38.28 -17.18 21.31
C ARG A 168 36.96 -17.68 21.93
N SER A 169 37.05 -18.29 23.11
CA SER A 169 35.93 -18.96 23.79
C SER A 169 34.76 -18.03 24.16
N GLU A 170 35.00 -16.73 24.18
CA GLU A 170 34.03 -15.66 24.41
C GLU A 170 33.16 -15.34 23.19
N GLN A 171 33.57 -15.78 21.99
CA GLN A 171 32.82 -15.58 20.75
C GLN A 171 31.84 -16.74 20.49
N ASN A 172 30.62 -16.41 20.09
CA ASN A 172 29.58 -17.40 19.83
C ASN A 172 29.58 -17.87 18.37
N PHE A 173 30.17 -19.04 18.12
CA PHE A 173 30.09 -19.73 16.82
C PHE A 173 28.85 -20.61 16.75
N VAL A 174 27.70 -19.98 16.52
CA VAL A 174 26.39 -20.65 16.54
C VAL A 174 25.61 -20.40 15.25
N ALA A 175 24.85 -21.42 14.82
CA ALA A 175 23.78 -21.26 13.86
C ALA A 175 22.44 -21.08 14.58
N TYR A 176 21.49 -20.46 13.90
CA TYR A 176 20.15 -20.19 14.41
C TYR A 176 19.12 -21.00 13.64
N ARG A 177 18.10 -21.46 14.37
CA ARG A 177 16.98 -22.23 13.79
C ARG A 177 16.21 -21.36 12.80
N LYS A 178 15.98 -21.86 11.58
CA LYS A 178 15.10 -21.22 10.58
C LYS A 178 13.69 -21.84 10.54
N GLY A 179 13.53 -23.04 11.10
CA GLY A 179 12.28 -23.81 11.10
C GLY A 179 12.38 -25.00 10.17
N LEU A 180 11.24 -25.45 9.65
CA LEU A 180 11.19 -26.49 8.62
C LEU A 180 11.52 -25.89 7.25
N GLY A 181 12.52 -26.47 6.60
CA GLY A 181 13.00 -26.15 5.25
C GLY A 181 12.90 -27.35 4.31
N VAL A 182 13.29 -27.16 3.05
CA VAL A 182 13.33 -28.21 2.02
C VAL A 182 14.78 -28.45 1.60
N VAL A 183 15.21 -29.72 1.58
CA VAL A 183 16.57 -30.13 1.23
C VAL A 183 16.53 -31.11 0.05
N CYS A 184 17.48 -30.98 -0.87
CA CYS A 184 17.65 -31.93 -1.97
C CYS A 184 18.11 -33.29 -1.44
N ASN A 185 17.37 -34.35 -1.75
CA ASN A 185 17.67 -35.73 -1.35
C ASN A 185 18.00 -36.63 -2.54
N LYS A 186 17.87 -36.10 -3.77
CA LYS A 186 18.17 -36.83 -4.99
C LYS A 186 19.68 -37.06 -5.13
N LYS A 187 20.06 -38.33 -5.30
CA LYS A 187 21.42 -38.69 -5.70
C LYS A 187 21.78 -38.05 -7.03
N GLY A 188 22.88 -37.31 -7.06
CA GLY A 188 23.32 -36.55 -8.23
C GLY A 188 22.72 -35.14 -8.35
N GLY A 189 21.83 -34.75 -7.44
CA GLY A 189 21.30 -33.39 -7.37
C GLY A 189 20.28 -33.03 -8.44
N PHE A 190 19.99 -31.73 -8.55
CA PHE A 190 19.13 -31.15 -9.59
C PHE A 190 19.95 -30.38 -10.63
N GLY A 191 19.42 -30.31 -11.86
CA GLY A 191 20.01 -29.54 -12.96
C GLY A 191 19.71 -28.03 -12.87
N VAL A 192 19.99 -27.30 -13.94
CA VAL A 192 19.62 -25.89 -14.14
C VAL A 192 18.27 -25.82 -14.86
N ASP A 193 17.40 -24.87 -14.49
CA ASP A 193 16.02 -24.73 -15.00
C ASP A 193 15.14 -25.97 -14.78
N ASP A 194 15.51 -26.80 -13.79
CA ASP A 194 14.72 -27.95 -13.36
C ASP A 194 13.48 -27.43 -12.62
N PHE A 195 12.29 -27.91 -13.01
CA PHE A 195 11.08 -27.64 -12.25
C PHE A 195 11.11 -28.37 -10.91
N VAL A 196 10.91 -27.63 -9.81
CA VAL A 196 10.90 -28.17 -8.45
C VAL A 196 9.48 -28.47 -8.00
N VAL A 197 8.63 -27.43 -7.96
CA VAL A 197 7.26 -27.49 -7.43
C VAL A 197 6.49 -26.21 -7.79
N GLU A 198 5.16 -26.26 -7.84
CA GLU A 198 4.30 -25.09 -7.79
C GLU A 198 4.16 -24.58 -6.36
N PHE A 199 4.05 -23.27 -6.16
CA PHE A 199 3.62 -22.71 -4.89
C PHE A 199 2.09 -22.72 -4.82
N PHE A 200 1.54 -23.74 -4.15
CA PHE A 200 0.10 -23.86 -3.93
C PHE A 200 -0.37 -23.25 -2.63
N GLY A 201 -1.60 -22.73 -2.68
CA GLY A 201 -2.26 -22.09 -1.56
C GLY A 201 -3.74 -21.88 -1.82
N GLU A 202 -4.38 -21.27 -0.84
CA GLU A 202 -5.70 -20.68 -0.97
C GLU A 202 -5.61 -19.40 -1.81
N VAL A 203 -6.44 -19.27 -2.84
CA VAL A 203 -6.42 -18.14 -3.77
C VAL A 203 -7.53 -17.16 -3.42
N TYR A 204 -7.14 -15.92 -3.15
CA TYR A 204 -8.01 -14.83 -2.76
C TYR A 204 -8.03 -13.74 -3.86
N PRO A 205 -9.22 -13.27 -4.29
CA PRO A 205 -9.30 -11.97 -4.94
C PRO A 205 -8.88 -10.88 -3.94
N SER A 206 -8.44 -9.73 -4.44
CA SER A 206 -7.87 -8.66 -3.59
C SER A 206 -8.86 -8.21 -2.51
N TRP A 207 -10.13 -7.99 -2.87
CA TRP A 207 -11.14 -7.56 -1.89
C TRP A 207 -11.26 -8.54 -0.72
N ARG A 208 -11.26 -9.85 -0.99
CA ARG A 208 -11.41 -10.89 0.03
C ARG A 208 -10.15 -11.06 0.87
N TRP A 209 -8.97 -10.92 0.27
CA TRP A 209 -7.70 -10.92 0.99
C TRP A 209 -7.67 -9.80 2.04
N TYR A 210 -8.03 -8.57 1.64
CA TYR A 210 -8.03 -7.44 2.56
C TYR A 210 -9.11 -7.55 3.65
N GLU A 211 -10.25 -8.22 3.41
CA GLU A 211 -11.19 -8.54 4.49
C GLU A 211 -10.59 -9.47 5.54
N LYS A 212 -9.82 -10.50 5.12
CA LYS A 212 -9.09 -11.38 6.03
C LYS A 212 -8.07 -10.57 6.85
N GLN A 213 -7.28 -9.72 6.19
CA GLN A 213 -6.30 -8.86 6.85
C GLN A 213 -6.94 -7.86 7.84
N ASP A 214 -8.08 -7.26 7.48
CA ASP A 214 -8.81 -6.35 8.36
C ASP A 214 -9.35 -7.07 9.60
N GLY A 215 -9.85 -8.30 9.44
CA GLY A 215 -10.29 -9.09 10.58
C GLY A 215 -9.14 -9.54 11.48
N ILE A 216 -7.97 -9.88 10.92
CA ILE A 216 -6.75 -10.19 11.68
C ILE A 216 -6.36 -9.00 12.55
N LYS A 217 -6.26 -7.80 11.94
CA LYS A 217 -5.95 -6.55 12.65
C LYS A 217 -6.98 -6.22 13.72
N HIS A 218 -8.27 -6.42 13.44
CA HIS A 218 -9.36 -6.20 14.38
C HIS A 218 -9.18 -7.07 15.64
N ILE A 219 -8.90 -8.36 15.48
CA ILE A 219 -8.71 -9.30 16.59
C ILE A 219 -7.42 -9.00 17.38
N GLN A 220 -6.36 -8.56 16.71
CA GLN A 220 -5.11 -8.14 17.34
C GLN A 220 -5.20 -6.76 18.03
N ASN A 221 -6.38 -6.12 18.06
CA ASN A 221 -6.62 -4.78 18.58
C ASN A 221 -5.71 -3.70 17.94
N ASN A 222 -5.42 -3.82 16.64
CA ASN A 222 -4.51 -2.93 15.90
C ASN A 222 -3.11 -2.82 16.55
N SER A 223 -2.65 -3.87 17.21
CA SER A 223 -1.29 -3.91 17.75
C SER A 223 -0.27 -3.98 16.61
N GLU A 224 0.68 -3.04 16.60
CA GLU A 224 1.82 -3.00 15.66
C GLU A 224 2.93 -4.01 16.03
N ASP A 225 2.74 -4.83 17.07
CA ASP A 225 3.82 -5.56 17.76
C ASP A 225 4.42 -6.76 17.02
N GLN A 226 4.01 -7.12 15.80
CA GLN A 226 4.50 -8.35 15.16
C GLN A 226 4.89 -8.18 13.70
N ALA A 227 6.10 -8.66 13.39
CA ALA A 227 6.44 -9.08 12.03
C ALA A 227 5.48 -10.21 11.65
N PRO A 228 4.67 -10.07 10.59
CA PRO A 228 3.77 -11.13 10.16
C PRO A 228 4.56 -12.33 9.65
N GLU A 229 4.10 -13.54 9.93
CA GLU A 229 4.50 -14.70 9.13
C GLU A 229 3.75 -14.62 7.79
N PHE A 230 4.41 -14.12 6.74
CA PHE A 230 3.83 -14.06 5.40
C PHE A 230 4.04 -15.40 4.67
N TYR A 231 2.96 -16.13 4.43
CA TYR A 231 2.94 -17.29 3.51
C TYR A 231 2.22 -16.96 2.21
N ASN A 232 1.97 -15.68 1.94
CA ASN A 232 1.28 -15.24 0.75
C ASN A 232 2.25 -14.79 -0.34
N ILE A 233 1.95 -15.14 -1.59
CA ILE A 233 2.60 -14.61 -2.79
C ILE A 233 1.51 -13.99 -3.67
N MET A 234 1.81 -12.84 -4.28
CA MET A 234 0.95 -12.27 -5.31
C MET A 234 1.20 -13.02 -6.62
N LEU A 235 0.19 -13.69 -7.14
CA LEU A 235 0.22 -14.25 -8.50
C LEU A 235 -0.19 -13.12 -9.44
N GLU A 236 0.81 -12.48 -10.04
CA GLU A 236 0.66 -11.36 -10.96
C GLU A 236 0.60 -11.85 -12.41
N ARG A 237 -0.48 -11.51 -13.11
CA ARG A 237 -0.58 -11.72 -14.55
C ARG A 237 0.36 -10.74 -15.26
N PRO A 238 1.24 -11.19 -16.17
CA PRO A 238 2.17 -10.31 -16.87
C PRO A 238 1.47 -9.16 -17.61
N LYS A 239 2.08 -7.97 -17.60
CA LYS A 239 1.50 -6.76 -18.20
C LYS A 239 1.32 -6.85 -19.71
N GLY A 240 2.12 -7.68 -20.38
CA GLY A 240 2.07 -7.93 -21.82
C GLY A 240 1.13 -9.08 -22.22
N ASP A 241 0.38 -9.67 -21.28
CA ASP A 241 -0.69 -10.61 -21.61
C ASP A 241 -1.80 -9.90 -22.44
N GLY A 242 -2.45 -10.64 -23.34
CA GLY A 242 -3.47 -10.11 -24.26
C GLY A 242 -4.72 -9.51 -23.59
N ASP A 243 -5.09 -9.98 -22.39
CA ASP A 243 -6.14 -9.32 -21.59
C ASP A 243 -5.57 -8.31 -20.57
N GLY A 244 -4.25 -8.18 -20.49
CA GLY A 244 -3.55 -7.26 -19.61
C GLY A 244 -3.42 -7.73 -18.15
N TYR A 245 -2.78 -6.88 -17.36
CA TYR A 245 -2.40 -7.05 -15.96
C TYR A 245 -3.59 -7.16 -15.00
N ASP A 246 -3.52 -8.11 -14.09
CA ASP A 246 -4.36 -8.27 -12.90
C ASP A 246 -3.61 -9.18 -11.92
N LEU A 247 -4.13 -9.40 -10.72
CA LEU A 247 -3.48 -10.25 -9.73
C LEU A 247 -4.47 -10.91 -8.76
N VAL A 248 -3.99 -11.97 -8.12
CA VAL A 248 -4.63 -12.63 -6.97
C VAL A 248 -3.59 -12.92 -5.89
N PHE A 249 -4.05 -13.14 -4.66
CA PHE A 249 -3.18 -13.56 -3.55
C PHE A 249 -3.26 -15.08 -3.39
N VAL A 250 -2.11 -15.74 -3.33
CA VAL A 250 -1.99 -17.16 -3.02
C VAL A 250 -1.45 -17.28 -1.60
N ASP A 251 -2.29 -17.65 -0.64
CA ASP A 251 -1.93 -17.81 0.77
C ASP A 251 -1.75 -19.29 1.11
N ALA A 252 -0.51 -19.67 1.41
CA ALA A 252 -0.16 -21.03 1.76
C ALA A 252 -0.24 -21.31 3.27
N MET A 253 -0.90 -20.45 4.07
CA MET A 253 -0.97 -20.58 5.55
C MET A 253 -1.59 -21.91 6.01
N HIS A 254 -2.78 -22.28 5.51
CA HIS A 254 -3.53 -23.45 5.97
C HIS A 254 -3.47 -24.64 5.02
N LYS A 255 -3.49 -24.36 3.72
CA LYS A 255 -3.54 -25.36 2.66
C LYS A 255 -2.41 -25.08 1.70
N ALA A 256 -1.54 -26.05 1.48
CA ALA A 256 -0.31 -25.84 0.72
C ALA A 256 0.28 -27.16 0.23
N ASN A 257 1.44 -27.08 -0.39
CA ASN A 257 2.37 -28.19 -0.53
C ASN A 257 3.72 -27.80 0.14
N TYR A 258 4.76 -28.62 -0.06
CA TYR A 258 6.07 -28.38 0.55
C TYR A 258 6.75 -27.07 0.08
N ALA A 259 6.26 -26.41 -0.99
CA ALA A 259 6.78 -25.11 -1.42
C ALA A 259 6.67 -24.04 -0.32
N SER A 260 5.65 -24.14 0.54
CA SER A 260 5.44 -23.25 1.69
C SER A 260 6.52 -23.36 2.79
N ARG A 261 7.45 -24.32 2.65
CA ARG A 261 8.60 -24.53 3.55
C ARG A 261 9.93 -24.10 2.93
N ILE A 262 9.95 -23.73 1.66
CA ILE A 262 11.19 -23.28 1.03
C ILE A 262 11.61 -21.97 1.68
N CYS A 263 12.84 -21.93 2.18
CA CYS A 263 13.35 -20.80 2.96
C CYS A 263 13.93 -19.71 2.07
N HIS A 264 14.05 -18.51 2.64
CA HIS A 264 14.71 -17.39 1.99
C HIS A 264 16.24 -17.58 1.90
N SER A 265 16.81 -17.20 0.76
CA SER A 265 18.23 -16.85 0.63
C SER A 265 18.43 -15.57 -0.18
N CYS A 266 19.40 -14.73 0.21
CA CYS A 266 19.84 -13.57 -0.58
C CYS A 266 20.70 -13.99 -1.80
N ASN A 267 21.23 -15.21 -1.79
CA ASN A 267 21.90 -15.85 -2.93
C ASN A 267 21.23 -17.21 -3.18
N PRO A 268 20.02 -17.22 -3.74
CA PRO A 268 19.21 -18.43 -3.82
C PRO A 268 19.70 -19.40 -4.90
N ASN A 269 19.27 -20.66 -4.80
CA ASN A 269 19.48 -21.67 -5.84
C ASN A 269 18.22 -21.96 -6.67
N CYS A 270 17.08 -21.39 -6.30
CA CYS A 270 15.85 -21.39 -7.06
C CYS A 270 15.26 -19.98 -7.20
N GLU A 271 14.38 -19.80 -8.18
CA GLU A 271 13.48 -18.66 -8.30
C GLU A 271 12.02 -19.13 -8.24
N ALA A 272 11.15 -18.32 -7.62
CA ALA A 272 9.71 -18.47 -7.72
C ALA A 272 9.19 -17.42 -8.71
N LYS A 273 8.54 -17.85 -9.79
CA LYS A 273 8.04 -16.94 -10.84
C LYS A 273 6.71 -17.41 -11.40
N VAL A 274 5.96 -16.47 -11.98
CA VAL A 274 4.68 -16.79 -12.63
C VAL A 274 4.96 -17.36 -14.01
N THR A 275 4.49 -18.59 -14.26
CA THR A 275 4.59 -19.25 -15.57
C THR A 275 3.21 -19.64 -16.08
N ALA A 276 3.09 -19.69 -17.41
CA ALA A 276 1.90 -20.13 -18.12
C ALA A 276 2.05 -21.62 -18.48
N VAL A 277 1.27 -22.49 -17.85
CA VAL A 277 1.25 -23.93 -18.10
C VAL A 277 -0.19 -24.36 -18.40
N ASN A 278 -0.39 -25.06 -19.52
CA ASN A 278 -1.73 -25.53 -19.96
C ASN A 278 -2.80 -24.42 -19.98
N GLY A 279 -2.43 -23.20 -20.38
CA GLY A 279 -3.33 -22.04 -20.48
C GLY A 279 -3.73 -21.41 -19.14
N LYS A 280 -3.05 -21.77 -18.04
CA LYS A 280 -3.26 -21.19 -16.71
C LYS A 280 -1.95 -20.65 -16.14
N TYR A 281 -2.04 -19.55 -15.40
CA TYR A 281 -0.95 -19.04 -14.61
C TYR A 281 -0.79 -19.82 -13.31
N GLN A 282 0.46 -20.12 -12.97
CA GLN A 282 0.86 -20.70 -11.70
C GLN A 282 2.16 -20.06 -11.23
N ILE A 283 2.43 -20.09 -9.94
CA ILE A 283 3.74 -19.75 -9.38
C ILE A 283 4.58 -21.03 -9.39
N GLY A 284 5.57 -21.12 -10.28
CA GLY A 284 6.48 -22.25 -10.36
C GLY A 284 7.82 -21.93 -9.71
N VAL A 285 8.41 -22.93 -9.04
CA VAL A 285 9.76 -22.87 -8.49
C VAL A 285 10.71 -23.63 -9.42
N TYR A 286 11.73 -22.94 -9.92
CA TYR A 286 12.71 -23.48 -10.87
C TYR A 286 14.13 -23.28 -10.34
N THR A 287 15.03 -24.21 -10.63
CA THR A 287 16.44 -24.09 -10.22
C THR A 287 17.18 -23.06 -11.08
N LEU A 288 17.98 -22.20 -10.44
CA LEU A 288 18.84 -21.22 -11.10
C LEU A 288 20.23 -21.79 -11.43
N ARG A 289 20.66 -22.76 -10.63
CA ARG A 289 21.96 -23.45 -10.73
C ARG A 289 21.81 -24.91 -10.29
N PRO A 290 22.80 -25.77 -10.54
CA PRO A 290 22.77 -27.11 -9.99
C PRO A 290 22.67 -27.10 -8.46
N ILE A 291 21.90 -28.03 -7.90
CA ILE A 291 21.68 -28.18 -6.45
C ILE A 291 22.19 -29.56 -6.02
N ALA A 292 23.13 -29.60 -5.09
CA ALA A 292 23.75 -30.85 -4.64
C ALA A 292 22.87 -31.63 -3.64
N GLU A 293 23.15 -32.92 -3.48
CA GLU A 293 22.51 -33.75 -2.45
C GLU A 293 22.85 -33.24 -1.03
N GLY A 294 21.82 -32.97 -0.24
CA GLY A 294 21.90 -32.39 1.10
C GLY A 294 21.93 -30.86 1.12
N GLU A 295 21.91 -30.20 -0.04
CA GLU A 295 21.79 -28.76 -0.13
C GLU A 295 20.35 -28.30 0.08
N GLU A 296 20.19 -27.20 0.82
CA GLU A 296 18.87 -26.59 1.06
C GLU A 296 18.36 -25.87 -0.18
N ILE A 297 17.11 -26.12 -0.54
CA ILE A 297 16.42 -25.42 -1.62
C ILE A 297 15.92 -24.08 -1.08
N THR A 298 16.27 -22.99 -1.76
CA THR A 298 15.94 -21.62 -1.32
C THR A 298 15.59 -20.72 -2.50
N PHE A 299 14.73 -19.72 -2.29
CA PHE A 299 14.47 -18.63 -3.24
C PHE A 299 14.48 -17.26 -2.54
N ASP A 300 14.69 -16.18 -3.29
CA ASP A 300 14.51 -14.82 -2.74
C ASP A 300 13.01 -14.52 -2.60
N TYR A 301 12.56 -14.15 -1.40
CA TYR A 301 11.16 -13.85 -1.14
C TYR A 301 10.72 -12.56 -1.85
N ASN A 302 11.65 -11.65 -2.16
CA ASN A 302 11.37 -10.36 -2.78
C ASN A 302 10.28 -9.53 -2.05
N SER A 303 10.05 -9.81 -0.77
CA SER A 303 9.08 -9.09 0.05
C SER A 303 9.58 -7.70 0.41
N VAL A 304 8.68 -6.72 0.43
CA VAL A 304 9.00 -5.32 0.74
C VAL A 304 8.20 -4.87 1.95
N THR A 305 8.83 -4.12 2.86
CA THR A 305 8.15 -3.46 3.98
C THR A 305 8.50 -1.98 4.06
N GLU A 306 7.51 -1.18 4.45
CA GLU A 306 7.67 0.24 4.79
C GLU A 306 7.98 0.44 6.30
N SER A 307 7.76 -0.56 7.15
CA SER A 307 8.06 -0.47 8.58
C SER A 307 9.54 -0.79 8.82
N LYS A 308 10.23 0.19 9.41
CA LYS A 308 11.62 0.02 9.83
C LYS A 308 11.73 -1.04 10.92
N GLU A 309 10.80 -1.05 11.87
CA GLU A 309 10.76 -2.00 12.97
C GLU A 309 10.57 -3.44 12.47
N GLU A 310 9.70 -3.63 11.49
CA GLU A 310 9.49 -4.93 10.84
C GLU A 310 10.73 -5.40 10.09
N HIS A 311 11.36 -4.50 9.31
CA HIS A 311 12.59 -4.80 8.60
C HIS A 311 13.73 -5.22 9.54
N GLU A 312 13.92 -4.47 10.63
CA GLU A 312 14.93 -4.74 11.67
C GLU A 312 14.64 -6.04 12.44
N ALA A 313 13.36 -6.39 12.62
CA ALA A 313 12.97 -7.66 13.23
C ALA A 313 13.21 -8.87 12.30
N SER A 314 13.18 -8.67 10.98
CA SER A 314 13.19 -9.72 9.96
C SER A 314 14.60 -10.21 9.59
N VAL A 315 15.41 -10.56 10.60
CA VAL A 315 16.81 -10.97 10.43
C VAL A 315 16.96 -12.14 9.45
N CYS A 316 17.82 -11.96 8.46
CA CYS A 316 18.16 -13.00 7.48
C CYS A 316 19.20 -13.98 8.03
N LEU A 317 18.93 -15.28 7.85
CA LEU A 317 19.78 -16.39 8.29
C LEU A 317 20.32 -17.20 7.11
N CYS A 318 20.38 -16.64 5.90
CA CYS A 318 20.79 -17.38 4.71
C CYS A 318 22.26 -17.80 4.70
N GLY A 319 23.11 -17.14 5.48
CA GLY A 319 24.55 -17.39 5.51
C GLY A 319 25.32 -16.97 4.27
N SER A 320 24.69 -16.27 3.32
CA SER A 320 25.34 -15.75 2.12
C SER A 320 26.32 -14.60 2.42
N GLN A 321 27.43 -14.51 1.67
CA GLN A 321 28.32 -13.34 1.71
C GLN A 321 27.59 -12.03 1.33
N VAL A 322 26.69 -12.09 0.35
CA VAL A 322 25.95 -10.92 -0.17
C VAL A 322 24.61 -10.74 0.55
N CYS A 323 24.52 -11.23 1.78
CA CYS A 323 23.31 -11.14 2.59
C CYS A 323 22.93 -9.68 2.87
N ARG A 324 21.65 -9.35 2.65
CA ARG A 324 21.06 -8.03 2.93
C ARG A 324 20.86 -7.76 4.43
N GLY A 325 21.10 -8.75 5.29
CA GLY A 325 20.86 -8.68 6.74
C GLY A 325 19.39 -8.88 7.15
N SER A 326 18.45 -8.54 6.28
CA SER A 326 17.01 -8.81 6.44
C SER A 326 16.46 -9.61 5.25
N TYR A 327 15.49 -10.49 5.49
CA TYR A 327 14.77 -11.18 4.41
C TYR A 327 13.66 -10.33 3.79
N LEU A 328 13.38 -9.15 4.36
CA LEU A 328 12.52 -8.12 3.79
C LEU A 328 13.38 -7.02 3.18
N ASN A 329 12.99 -6.50 2.02
CA ASN A 329 13.52 -5.26 1.48
C ASN A 329 12.85 -4.07 2.19
N PHE A 330 13.63 -3.12 2.68
CA PHE A 330 13.09 -1.90 3.26
C PHE A 330 12.89 -0.85 2.17
N SER A 331 11.67 -0.37 2.02
CA SER A 331 11.33 0.69 1.09
C SER A 331 11.18 2.05 1.78
N GLY A 332 11.95 2.38 2.82
CA GLY A 332 12.17 3.75 3.34
C GLY A 332 10.96 4.68 3.52
N GLU A 333 10.66 5.10 4.74
CA GLU A 333 9.62 6.12 4.95
C GLU A 333 9.99 7.47 4.31
N GLY A 334 9.06 8.02 3.51
CA GLY A 334 9.00 9.46 3.19
C GLY A 334 9.45 9.89 1.80
N ALA A 335 10.51 9.32 1.22
CA ALA A 335 10.97 9.72 -0.12
C ALA A 335 10.00 9.28 -1.23
N PHE A 336 9.49 8.04 -1.16
CA PHE A 336 8.62 7.45 -2.18
C PHE A 336 7.22 8.04 -2.23
N GLU A 337 6.78 8.75 -1.19
CA GLU A 337 5.48 9.43 -1.17
C GLU A 337 5.58 10.92 -1.46
N LYS A 338 6.79 11.50 -1.54
CA LYS A 338 6.91 12.96 -1.62
C LYS A 338 6.28 13.53 -2.89
N VAL A 339 6.51 12.90 -4.04
CA VAL A 339 5.92 13.31 -5.32
C VAL A 339 4.39 13.13 -5.28
N LEU A 340 3.89 12.00 -4.79
CA LEU A 340 2.47 11.77 -4.52
C LEU A 340 1.83 12.87 -3.65
N MET A 341 2.48 13.24 -2.55
CA MET A 341 1.93 14.22 -1.61
C MET A 341 2.00 15.66 -2.13
N GLU A 342 2.93 15.96 -3.03
CA GLU A 342 3.11 17.29 -3.63
C GLU A 342 2.23 17.51 -4.87
N PHE A 343 2.15 16.52 -5.76
CA PHE A 343 1.50 16.64 -7.07
C PHE A 343 0.16 15.91 -7.19
N HIS A 344 -0.22 15.13 -6.18
CA HIS A 344 -1.47 14.38 -6.16
C HIS A 344 -2.12 14.42 -4.80
N GLY A 345 -2.26 15.63 -4.25
CA GLY A 345 -2.87 15.87 -2.95
C GLY A 345 -4.38 15.62 -2.95
N VAL A 346 -5.06 15.93 -1.84
CA VAL A 346 -6.50 15.61 -1.72
C VAL A 346 -7.35 16.37 -2.74
N LEU A 347 -7.00 17.60 -3.10
CA LEU A 347 -7.76 18.37 -4.08
C LEU A 347 -7.51 17.84 -5.50
N ASP A 348 -6.26 17.51 -5.85
CA ASP A 348 -5.91 16.93 -7.16
C ASP A 348 -6.64 15.61 -7.38
N ARG A 349 -6.67 14.73 -6.36
CA ARG A 349 -7.36 13.44 -6.43
C ARG A 349 -8.86 13.58 -6.67
N HIS A 350 -9.50 14.56 -6.03
CA HIS A 350 -10.91 14.83 -6.29
C HIS A 350 -11.12 15.51 -7.64
N SER A 351 -10.18 16.35 -8.09
CA SER A 351 -10.23 16.98 -9.41
C SER A 351 -10.22 15.93 -10.52
N LEU A 352 -9.27 15.00 -10.49
CA LEU A 352 -9.20 13.90 -11.46
C LEU A 352 -10.46 13.03 -11.44
N LEU A 353 -10.98 12.69 -10.25
CA LEU A 353 -12.19 11.89 -10.11
C LEU A 353 -13.43 12.63 -10.61
N LEU A 354 -13.56 13.93 -10.29
CA LEU A 354 -14.68 14.75 -10.74
C LEU A 354 -14.69 14.89 -12.27
N GLN A 355 -13.54 15.15 -12.89
CA GLN A 355 -13.42 15.22 -14.36
C GLN A 355 -13.86 13.92 -15.03
N ALA A 356 -13.45 12.77 -14.49
CA ALA A 356 -13.86 11.47 -15.00
C ALA A 356 -15.36 11.21 -14.79
N CYS A 357 -15.91 11.62 -13.64
CA CYS A 357 -17.34 11.54 -13.32
C CYS A 357 -18.20 12.42 -14.24
N GLU A 358 -17.74 13.61 -14.59
CA GLU A 358 -18.46 14.54 -15.49
C GLU A 358 -18.43 14.07 -16.94
N THR A 359 -17.30 13.52 -17.38
CA THR A 359 -17.12 13.03 -18.76
C THR A 359 -17.90 11.74 -18.99
N ASP A 360 -17.95 10.86 -17.98
CA ASP A 360 -18.62 9.55 -17.97
C ASP A 360 -18.45 8.73 -19.26
N SER A 361 -17.28 8.85 -19.87
CA SER A 361 -16.92 8.20 -21.12
C SER A 361 -15.40 8.06 -21.20
N VAL A 362 -14.95 7.08 -21.99
CA VAL A 362 -13.54 6.74 -22.14
C VAL A 362 -13.06 7.23 -23.50
N SER A 363 -12.03 8.08 -23.51
CA SER A 363 -11.44 8.59 -24.74
C SER A 363 -10.45 7.59 -25.35
N GLN A 364 -10.09 7.81 -26.62
CA GLN A 364 -9.04 7.02 -27.27
C GLN A 364 -7.69 7.17 -26.57
N GLN A 365 -7.38 8.37 -26.06
CA GLN A 365 -6.14 8.61 -25.32
C GLN A 365 -6.12 7.85 -23.99
N ASP A 366 -7.27 7.73 -23.31
CA ASP A 366 -7.38 6.93 -22.08
C ASP A 366 -7.03 5.46 -22.35
N LEU A 367 -7.55 4.88 -23.44
CA LEU A 367 -7.24 3.50 -23.83
C LEU A 367 -5.76 3.30 -24.16
N ILE A 368 -5.12 4.28 -24.81
CA ILE A 368 -3.69 4.23 -25.12
C ILE A 368 -2.86 4.25 -23.83
N ASP A 369 -3.20 5.12 -22.88
CA ASP A 369 -2.46 5.24 -21.62
C ASP A 369 -2.62 3.99 -20.76
N LEU A 370 -3.84 3.43 -20.68
CA LEU A 370 -4.12 2.16 -20.00
C LEU A 370 -3.34 0.99 -20.64
N GLY A 371 -3.36 0.88 -21.96
CA GLY A 371 -2.63 -0.15 -22.69
C GLY A 371 -1.11 -0.08 -22.49
N ARG A 372 -0.53 1.14 -22.45
CA ARG A 372 0.90 1.34 -22.13
C ARG A 372 1.27 0.90 -20.72
N ALA A 373 0.35 1.03 -19.77
CA ALA A 373 0.51 0.51 -18.41
C ALA A 373 0.22 -0.99 -18.27
N GLY A 374 -0.15 -1.65 -19.38
CA GLY A 374 -0.57 -3.05 -19.39
C GLY A 374 -1.94 -3.30 -18.76
N LEU A 375 -2.75 -2.27 -18.50
CA LEU A 375 -4.08 -2.43 -17.91
C LEU A 375 -5.10 -2.72 -19.01
N GLY A 376 -5.58 -3.96 -19.06
CA GLY A 376 -6.44 -4.46 -20.14
C GLY A 376 -7.85 -4.88 -19.72
N THR A 377 -8.51 -5.63 -20.60
CA THR A 377 -9.86 -6.16 -20.41
C THR A 377 -9.98 -7.02 -19.15
N CYS A 378 -8.89 -7.67 -18.73
CA CYS A 378 -8.87 -8.46 -17.51
C CYS A 378 -9.29 -7.61 -16.30
N LEU A 379 -8.70 -6.44 -16.13
CA LEU A 379 -9.00 -5.55 -15.02
C LEU A 379 -10.20 -4.63 -15.29
N LEU A 380 -10.42 -4.24 -16.54
CA LEU A 380 -11.29 -3.11 -16.88
C LEU A 380 -12.67 -3.53 -17.39
N ALA A 381 -12.83 -4.74 -17.93
CA ALA A 381 -14.11 -5.17 -18.49
C ALA A 381 -15.20 -5.17 -17.41
N GLY A 382 -16.39 -4.66 -17.78
CA GLY A 382 -17.54 -4.55 -16.90
C GLY A 382 -17.54 -3.34 -15.95
N LEU A 383 -16.47 -2.55 -15.91
CA LEU A 383 -16.47 -1.29 -15.13
C LEU A 383 -17.25 -0.18 -15.87
N PRO A 384 -17.83 0.79 -15.14
CA PRO A 384 -18.50 1.94 -15.76
C PRO A 384 -17.48 2.89 -16.40
N GLY A 385 -17.93 3.65 -17.41
CA GLY A 385 -17.08 4.52 -18.23
C GLY A 385 -16.28 5.53 -17.42
N TRP A 386 -16.92 6.24 -16.48
CA TRP A 386 -16.23 7.17 -15.57
C TRP A 386 -15.10 6.51 -14.76
N LEU A 387 -15.23 5.24 -14.36
CA LEU A 387 -14.22 4.57 -13.55
C LEU A 387 -13.00 4.18 -14.40
N VAL A 388 -13.24 3.70 -15.63
CA VAL A 388 -12.16 3.39 -16.58
C VAL A 388 -11.41 4.68 -16.95
N ALA A 389 -12.12 5.79 -17.20
CA ALA A 389 -11.50 7.09 -17.45
C ALA A 389 -10.68 7.57 -16.24
N TYR A 390 -11.21 7.42 -15.02
CA TYR A 390 -10.48 7.75 -13.80
C TYR A 390 -9.20 6.92 -13.65
N THR A 391 -9.24 5.63 -13.96
CA THR A 391 -8.04 4.77 -13.96
C THR A 391 -7.00 5.29 -14.94
N ALA A 392 -7.38 5.70 -16.14
CA ALA A 392 -6.44 6.28 -17.11
C ALA A 392 -5.83 7.59 -16.59
N HIS A 393 -6.63 8.43 -15.93
CA HIS A 393 -6.14 9.67 -15.30
C HIS A 393 -5.11 9.38 -14.20
N LEU A 394 -5.32 8.33 -13.39
CA LEU A 394 -4.35 7.89 -12.41
C LEU A 394 -3.06 7.37 -13.06
N VAL A 395 -3.16 6.61 -14.15
CA VAL A 395 -1.99 6.14 -14.90
C VAL A 395 -1.12 7.30 -15.40
N ARG A 396 -1.74 8.37 -15.93
CA ARG A 396 -0.98 9.59 -16.31
C ARG A 396 -0.23 10.21 -15.14
N PHE A 397 -0.86 10.29 -13.97
CA PHE A 397 -0.20 10.76 -12.75
C PHE A 397 0.95 9.83 -12.35
N ILE A 398 0.74 8.51 -12.36
CA ILE A 398 1.76 7.52 -11.99
C ILE A 398 3.00 7.62 -12.88
N TYR A 399 2.83 7.84 -14.19
CA TYR A 399 3.97 8.09 -15.09
C TYR A 399 4.66 9.44 -14.82
N LEU A 400 3.91 10.48 -14.45
CA LEU A 400 4.49 11.75 -13.99
C LEU A 400 5.27 11.57 -12.68
N GLU A 401 4.78 10.74 -11.77
CA GLU A 401 5.48 10.38 -10.53
C GLU A 401 6.80 9.70 -10.86
N ARG A 402 6.79 8.65 -11.70
CA ARG A 402 7.99 7.94 -12.16
C ARG A 402 9.02 8.85 -12.82
N GLN A 403 8.62 9.90 -13.54
CA GLN A 403 9.57 10.86 -14.12
C GLN A 403 10.25 11.75 -13.08
N LYS A 404 9.57 12.09 -11.99
CA LYS A 404 10.08 13.02 -10.97
C LYS A 404 10.78 12.33 -9.80
N LEU A 405 10.39 11.09 -9.52
CA LEU A 405 10.79 10.39 -8.32
C LEU A 405 12.29 10.04 -8.22
N PRO A 406 13.01 9.67 -9.31
CA PRO A 406 14.45 9.37 -9.23
C PRO A 406 15.28 10.50 -8.62
N ASP A 407 15.00 11.75 -9.01
CA ASP A 407 15.74 12.91 -8.48
C ASP A 407 15.51 13.09 -6.96
N GLU A 408 14.28 12.83 -6.50
CA GLU A 408 13.93 12.97 -5.09
C GLU A 408 14.53 11.84 -4.24
N ILE A 409 14.49 10.60 -4.74
CA ILE A 409 15.14 9.44 -4.13
C ILE A 409 16.65 9.67 -4.04
N LEU A 410 17.28 10.10 -5.13
CA LEU A 410 18.72 10.37 -5.17
C LEU A 410 19.10 11.41 -4.12
N ARG A 411 18.34 12.51 -4.03
CA ARG A 411 18.56 13.56 -3.03
C ARG A 411 18.48 13.00 -1.61
N HIS A 412 17.46 12.19 -1.32
CA HIS A 412 17.28 11.55 -0.03
C HIS A 412 18.42 10.60 0.33
N ASN A 413 18.76 9.67 -0.58
CA ASN A 413 19.80 8.65 -0.35
C ASN A 413 21.17 9.29 -0.12
N VAL A 414 21.50 10.34 -0.87
CA VAL A 414 22.75 11.10 -0.69
C VAL A 414 22.77 11.82 0.66
N ASP A 415 21.66 12.46 1.05
CA ASP A 415 21.56 13.17 2.33
C ASP A 415 21.67 12.21 3.53
N GLU A 416 21.13 10.99 3.44
CA GLU A 416 21.30 9.94 4.45
C GLU A 416 22.73 9.42 4.49
N LYS A 417 23.31 9.03 3.34
CA LYS A 417 24.65 8.43 3.27
C LYS A 417 25.75 9.40 3.69
N ARG A 418 25.60 10.70 3.44
CA ARG A 418 26.54 11.74 3.90
C ARG A 418 26.70 11.80 5.42
N GLN A 419 25.75 11.25 6.18
CA GLN A 419 25.87 11.18 7.64
C GLN A 419 26.90 10.14 8.10
N PHE A 420 27.22 9.16 7.26
CA PHE A 420 28.05 8.01 7.62
C PHE A 420 29.26 7.77 6.69
N LEU A 421 29.22 8.27 5.45
CA LEU A 421 30.23 8.03 4.41
C LEU A 421 30.86 9.34 3.92
N ILE A 422 32.18 9.30 3.70
CA ILE A 422 32.97 10.44 3.20
C ILE A 422 32.92 10.54 1.66
N GLU A 423 32.89 9.39 0.97
CA GLU A 423 32.80 9.30 -0.48
C GLU A 423 31.54 8.52 -0.89
N ILE A 424 30.82 9.04 -1.88
CA ILE A 424 29.58 8.44 -2.39
C ILE A 424 29.73 8.31 -3.91
N ASN A 425 29.51 7.12 -4.45
CA ASN A 425 29.53 6.88 -5.90
C ASN A 425 28.20 7.35 -6.52
N MET A 426 28.21 8.56 -7.08
CA MET A 426 27.01 9.20 -7.63
C MET A 426 26.36 8.43 -8.79
N ASP A 427 27.14 7.72 -9.62
CA ASP A 427 26.58 6.97 -10.75
C ASP A 427 25.80 5.74 -10.25
N SER A 428 26.32 5.06 -9.22
CA SER A 428 25.62 3.96 -8.55
C SER A 428 24.32 4.45 -7.89
N GLU A 429 24.37 5.55 -7.13
CA GLU A 429 23.18 6.08 -6.46
C GLU A 429 22.09 6.49 -7.46
N LYS A 430 22.50 7.06 -8.60
CA LYS A 430 21.55 7.44 -9.66
C LYS A 430 20.87 6.22 -10.27
N ASN A 431 21.64 5.17 -10.55
CA ASN A 431 21.08 3.92 -11.05
C ASN A 431 20.12 3.27 -10.04
N ASP A 432 20.50 3.25 -8.75
CA ASP A 432 19.65 2.73 -7.68
C ASP A 432 18.34 3.53 -7.56
N ALA A 433 18.41 4.86 -7.69
CA ALA A 433 17.23 5.72 -7.65
C ALA A 433 16.27 5.47 -8.84
N GLU A 434 16.78 5.20 -10.04
CA GLU A 434 15.97 4.82 -11.20
C GLU A 434 15.27 3.47 -10.99
N VAL A 435 15.99 2.47 -10.48
CA VAL A 435 15.42 1.14 -10.17
C VAL A 435 14.36 1.23 -9.08
N GLN A 436 14.63 2.00 -8.02
CA GLN A 436 13.65 2.23 -6.95
C GLN A 436 12.40 2.96 -7.45
N ALA A 437 12.55 3.96 -8.33
CA ALA A 437 11.41 4.64 -8.93
C ALA A 437 10.57 3.71 -9.81
N GLU A 438 11.20 2.78 -10.52
CA GLU A 438 10.51 1.74 -11.28
C GLU A 438 9.76 0.76 -10.36
N GLY A 439 10.35 0.41 -9.21
CA GLY A 439 9.66 -0.36 -8.17
C GLY A 439 8.40 0.35 -7.67
N VAL A 440 8.46 1.67 -7.44
CA VAL A 440 7.29 2.46 -7.05
C VAL A 440 6.24 2.49 -8.15
N LEU A 441 6.62 2.66 -9.43
CA LEU A 441 5.69 2.59 -10.57
C LEU A 441 4.86 1.29 -10.53
N ASN A 442 5.54 0.14 -10.39
CA ASN A 442 4.90 -1.17 -10.34
C ASN A 442 3.98 -1.31 -9.11
N SER A 443 4.44 -0.85 -7.95
CA SER A 443 3.64 -0.82 -6.71
C SER A 443 2.37 0.05 -6.86
N ARG A 444 2.45 1.21 -7.53
CA ARG A 444 1.27 2.05 -7.80
C ARG A 444 0.26 1.35 -8.71
N LEU A 445 0.72 0.62 -9.72
CA LEU A 445 -0.16 -0.16 -10.60
C LEU A 445 -0.86 -1.30 -9.82
N GLN A 446 -0.15 -2.02 -8.95
CA GLN A 446 -0.74 -3.00 -8.02
C GLN A 446 -1.82 -2.36 -7.14
N GLN A 447 -1.54 -1.18 -6.56
CA GLN A 447 -2.49 -0.43 -5.72
C GLN A 447 -3.77 -0.03 -6.47
N ILE A 448 -3.66 0.33 -7.76
CA ILE A 448 -4.84 0.53 -8.63
C ILE A 448 -5.63 -0.76 -8.78
N VAL A 449 -4.98 -1.90 -9.07
CA VAL A 449 -5.66 -3.20 -9.22
C VAL A 449 -6.44 -3.55 -7.96
N HIS A 450 -5.81 -3.48 -6.79
CA HIS A 450 -6.47 -3.75 -5.51
C HIS A 450 -7.68 -2.82 -5.28
N THR A 451 -7.52 -1.53 -5.59
CA THR A 451 -8.59 -0.53 -5.45
C THR A 451 -9.77 -0.85 -6.36
N LEU A 452 -9.52 -1.16 -7.63
CA LEU A 452 -10.57 -1.48 -8.59
C LEU A 452 -11.29 -2.78 -8.22
N ASP A 453 -10.57 -3.79 -7.75
CA ASP A 453 -11.17 -5.07 -7.31
C ASP A 453 -12.11 -4.88 -6.11
N LYS A 454 -11.68 -4.11 -5.10
CA LYS A 454 -12.51 -3.71 -3.95
C LYS A 454 -13.75 -2.93 -4.36
N VAL A 455 -13.59 -1.91 -5.20
CA VAL A 455 -14.69 -1.06 -5.68
C VAL A 455 -15.66 -1.85 -6.56
N ARG A 456 -15.15 -2.73 -7.44
CA ARG A 456 -15.93 -3.65 -8.28
C ARG A 456 -16.81 -4.56 -7.43
N TYR A 457 -16.25 -5.17 -6.38
CA TYR A 457 -17.01 -6.01 -5.45
C TYR A 457 -18.18 -5.23 -4.81
N VAL A 458 -17.90 -4.06 -4.22
CA VAL A 458 -18.94 -3.24 -3.59
C VAL A 458 -20.01 -2.80 -4.60
N MET A 459 -19.61 -2.39 -5.81
CA MET A 459 -20.56 -2.04 -6.87
C MET A 459 -21.42 -3.24 -7.30
N ARG A 460 -20.84 -4.43 -7.40
CA ARG A 460 -21.59 -5.66 -7.71
C ARG A 460 -22.64 -5.94 -6.63
N CYS A 461 -22.30 -5.80 -5.36
CA CYS A 461 -23.24 -5.97 -4.25
C CYS A 461 -24.40 -4.97 -4.29
N ILE A 462 -24.18 -3.74 -4.75
CA ILE A 462 -25.19 -2.66 -4.72
C ILE A 462 -26.03 -2.62 -5.99
N PHE A 463 -25.40 -2.79 -7.15
CA PHE A 463 -26.01 -2.56 -8.48
C PHE A 463 -26.18 -3.83 -9.30
N GLY A 464 -25.70 -4.99 -8.82
CA GLY A 464 -25.67 -6.25 -9.55
C GLY A 464 -24.56 -6.26 -10.60
N ASP A 465 -24.67 -5.43 -11.63
CA ASP A 465 -23.62 -5.21 -12.63
C ASP A 465 -22.89 -3.88 -12.33
N PRO A 466 -21.56 -3.89 -12.07
CA PRO A 466 -20.78 -2.68 -11.83
C PRO A 466 -20.90 -1.63 -12.94
N LYS A 467 -21.16 -2.01 -14.18
CA LYS A 467 -21.36 -1.08 -15.31
C LYS A 467 -22.53 -0.12 -15.09
N ASN A 468 -23.51 -0.52 -14.27
CA ASN A 468 -24.67 0.30 -13.92
C ASN A 468 -24.40 1.26 -12.74
N ALA A 469 -23.21 1.22 -12.13
CA ALA A 469 -22.87 2.11 -11.03
C ALA A 469 -22.70 3.55 -11.55
N PRO A 470 -23.56 4.49 -11.12
CA PRO A 470 -23.46 5.89 -11.57
C PRO A 470 -22.23 6.58 -10.98
N PRO A 471 -21.80 7.75 -11.49
CA PRO A 471 -20.69 8.47 -10.88
C PRO A 471 -20.93 8.86 -9.40
N PRO A 472 -19.93 8.70 -8.51
CA PRO A 472 -20.05 9.00 -7.07
C PRO A 472 -20.00 10.51 -6.77
N LEU A 473 -19.39 11.32 -7.65
CA LEU A 473 -19.37 12.77 -7.55
C LEU A 473 -20.30 13.39 -8.58
N VAL A 474 -21.15 14.32 -8.15
CA VAL A 474 -22.11 14.99 -9.03
C VAL A 474 -21.99 16.50 -8.84
N ARG A 475 -21.65 17.21 -9.91
CA ARG A 475 -21.64 18.68 -9.91
C ARG A 475 -23.06 19.24 -9.69
N LEU A 476 -23.16 20.25 -8.85
CA LEU A 476 -24.39 21.00 -8.64
C LEU A 476 -24.50 22.11 -9.68
N SER A 477 -25.67 22.24 -10.27
CA SER A 477 -25.99 23.29 -11.24
C SER A 477 -27.46 23.68 -11.17
N GLY A 478 -27.78 24.85 -11.71
CA GLY A 478 -29.14 25.37 -11.80
C GLY A 478 -29.91 25.31 -10.48
N LYS A 479 -31.13 24.74 -10.50
CA LYS A 479 -32.01 24.65 -9.32
C LYS A 479 -31.39 23.89 -8.14
N SER A 480 -30.58 22.86 -8.41
CA SER A 480 -29.93 22.09 -7.34
C SER A 480 -28.88 22.91 -6.59
N LEU A 481 -28.16 23.77 -7.30
CA LEU A 481 -27.21 24.71 -6.71
C LEU A 481 -27.91 25.79 -5.89
N VAL A 482 -28.98 26.39 -6.43
CA VAL A 482 -29.82 27.36 -5.67
C VAL A 482 -30.38 26.73 -4.40
N SER A 483 -30.84 25.48 -4.47
CA SER A 483 -31.35 24.76 -3.29
C SER A 483 -30.26 24.51 -2.25
N ALA A 484 -29.02 24.21 -2.65
CA ALA A 484 -27.92 23.94 -1.73
C ALA A 484 -27.39 25.22 -1.07
N ILE A 485 -27.39 26.34 -1.78
CA ILE A 485 -26.78 27.59 -1.32
C ILE A 485 -27.82 28.53 -0.66
N TRP A 486 -28.98 28.74 -1.29
CA TRP A 486 -29.91 29.83 -0.95
C TRP A 486 -31.25 29.37 -0.34
N LYS A 487 -31.89 28.33 -0.89
CA LYS A 487 -33.34 28.12 -0.70
C LYS A 487 -33.78 26.84 0.02
N GLY A 488 -32.98 25.78 0.04
CA GLY A 488 -33.36 24.56 0.76
C GLY A 488 -33.39 24.78 2.27
N ASP A 489 -34.13 23.95 3.02
CA ASP A 489 -34.28 23.93 4.50
C ASP A 489 -32.97 23.80 5.31
N SER A 490 -31.89 23.78 4.57
CA SER A 490 -30.69 23.05 4.83
C SER A 490 -29.56 23.59 3.92
N SER A 491 -29.85 24.74 3.31
CA SER A 491 -28.93 25.56 2.56
C SER A 491 -28.05 26.38 3.49
N ILE A 492 -26.95 26.94 2.95
CA ILE A 492 -26.06 27.81 3.73
C ILE A 492 -26.83 28.99 4.34
N VAL A 493 -27.71 29.61 3.55
CA VAL A 493 -28.51 30.76 4.01
C VAL A 493 -29.50 30.36 5.10
N ALA A 494 -30.18 29.21 4.96
CA ALA A 494 -31.08 28.71 6.00
C ALA A 494 -30.34 28.43 7.32
N GLU A 495 -29.18 27.78 7.24
CA GLU A 495 -28.36 27.47 8.41
C GLU A 495 -27.76 28.71 9.08
N LEU A 496 -27.43 29.73 8.28
CA LEU A 496 -26.99 31.03 8.76
C LEU A 496 -28.10 31.70 9.56
N ILE A 497 -29.32 31.75 9.01
CA ILE A 497 -30.48 32.34 9.67
C ILE A 497 -30.82 31.60 10.95
N GLN A 498 -30.80 30.26 10.93
CA GLN A 498 -31.01 29.44 12.13
C GLN A 498 -29.95 29.70 13.20
N SER A 499 -28.69 29.91 12.80
CA SER A 499 -27.60 30.22 13.73
C SER A 499 -27.70 31.64 14.31
N MET A 500 -28.29 32.58 13.56
CA MET A 500 -28.50 33.97 13.98
C MET A 500 -29.69 34.14 14.92
N GLU A 501 -30.71 33.31 14.79
CA GLU A 501 -32.00 33.43 15.49
C GLU A 501 -31.89 33.62 17.02
N PRO A 502 -30.99 32.94 17.76
CA PRO A 502 -30.84 33.15 19.20
C PRO A 502 -30.12 34.46 19.59
N HIS A 503 -29.60 35.21 18.62
CA HIS A 503 -28.66 36.31 18.83
C HIS A 503 -29.11 37.64 18.23
N VAL A 504 -30.17 37.66 17.43
CA VAL A 504 -30.66 38.83 16.70
C VAL A 504 -32.11 39.08 17.10
N GLU A 505 -32.49 40.35 17.27
CA GLU A 505 -33.87 40.73 17.57
C GLU A 505 -34.84 40.27 16.47
N GLU A 506 -36.04 39.85 16.86
CA GLU A 506 -37.03 39.24 15.95
C GLU A 506 -37.40 40.16 14.77
N GLU A 507 -37.53 41.46 15.02
CA GLU A 507 -37.84 42.46 13.99
C GLU A 507 -36.73 42.55 12.94
N VAL A 508 -35.47 42.63 13.38
CA VAL A 508 -34.29 42.67 12.51
C VAL A 508 -34.15 41.37 11.71
N LEU A 509 -34.40 40.23 12.35
CA LEU A 509 -34.35 38.93 11.70
C LEU A 509 -35.47 38.77 10.66
N SER A 510 -36.67 39.28 10.94
CA SER A 510 -37.81 39.27 10.03
C SER A 510 -37.57 40.13 8.79
N ASP A 511 -37.01 41.33 8.96
CA ASP A 511 -36.58 42.21 7.87
C ASP A 511 -35.51 41.53 6.99
N LEU A 512 -34.48 40.94 7.62
CA LEU A 512 -33.45 40.19 6.89
C LEU A 512 -34.04 39.01 6.10
N LYS A 513 -34.94 38.22 6.71
CA LYS A 513 -35.67 37.12 6.03
C LYS A 513 -36.47 37.65 4.83
N ALA A 514 -37.11 38.82 4.93
CA ALA A 514 -37.82 39.44 3.83
C ALA A 514 -36.87 39.88 2.69
N LYS A 515 -35.75 40.52 3.03
CA LYS A 515 -34.73 40.94 2.05
C LYS A 515 -34.06 39.75 1.35
N ILE A 516 -33.78 38.66 2.06
CA ILE A 516 -33.25 37.41 1.48
C ILE A 516 -34.22 36.82 0.45
N ARG A 517 -35.54 36.86 0.73
CA ARG A 517 -36.56 36.42 -0.24
C ARG A 517 -36.59 37.30 -1.49
N ALA A 518 -36.35 38.61 -1.34
CA ALA A 518 -36.29 39.54 -2.46
C ALA A 518 -35.04 39.38 -3.34
N HIS A 519 -33.92 38.87 -2.78
CA HIS A 519 -32.66 38.64 -3.50
C HIS A 519 -32.49 37.17 -3.96
N ASP A 520 -33.60 36.49 -4.21
CA ASP A 520 -33.60 35.11 -4.65
C ASP A 520 -33.04 34.93 -6.07
N PRO A 521 -31.98 34.13 -6.25
CA PRO A 521 -31.33 33.95 -7.56
C PRO A 521 -32.07 32.98 -8.50
N SER A 522 -33.21 32.42 -8.09
CA SER A 522 -33.93 31.38 -8.85
C SER A 522 -34.37 31.79 -10.26
N GLU A 523 -34.67 33.07 -10.45
CA GLU A 523 -35.15 33.63 -11.73
C GLU A 523 -34.04 34.28 -12.58
N SER A 524 -32.77 34.15 -12.17
CA SER A 524 -31.63 34.69 -12.92
C SER A 524 -31.37 33.90 -14.21
N GLU A 525 -31.14 34.59 -15.32
CA GLU A 525 -30.73 33.96 -16.59
C GLU A 525 -29.37 33.24 -16.46
N ASP A 526 -28.44 33.88 -15.73
CA ASP A 526 -27.20 33.26 -15.24
C ASP A 526 -27.39 32.92 -13.77
N ILE A 527 -27.73 31.66 -13.47
CA ILE A 527 -27.96 31.22 -12.08
C ILE A 527 -26.69 31.33 -11.23
N GLU A 528 -25.52 31.04 -11.80
CA GLU A 528 -24.25 31.08 -11.05
C GLU A 528 -23.87 32.53 -10.70
N GLY A 529 -23.94 33.44 -11.68
CA GLY A 529 -23.77 34.87 -11.47
C GLY A 529 -24.83 35.46 -10.54
N GLY A 530 -26.08 35.02 -10.66
CA GLY A 530 -27.17 35.40 -9.77
C GLY A 530 -26.89 35.03 -8.32
N ILE A 531 -26.49 33.77 -8.06
CA ILE A 531 -26.10 33.31 -6.72
C ILE A 531 -24.93 34.13 -6.18
N ARG A 532 -23.89 34.36 -6.99
CA ARG A 532 -22.74 35.20 -6.58
C ARG A 532 -23.21 36.58 -6.15
N ASN A 533 -24.02 37.26 -6.95
CA ASN A 533 -24.53 38.59 -6.64
C ASN A 533 -25.38 38.60 -5.36
N SER A 534 -26.28 37.63 -5.19
CA SER A 534 -27.09 37.48 -3.98
C SER A 534 -26.24 37.22 -2.73
N LEU A 535 -25.18 36.40 -2.83
CA LEU A 535 -24.26 36.17 -1.72
C LEU A 535 -23.39 37.39 -1.41
N LEU A 536 -22.92 38.15 -2.41
CA LEU A 536 -22.18 39.40 -2.19
C LEU A 536 -23.05 40.47 -1.52
N TRP A 537 -24.31 40.57 -1.92
CA TRP A 537 -25.30 41.40 -1.23
C TRP A 537 -25.48 40.95 0.22
N LEU A 538 -25.71 39.64 0.46
CA LEU A 538 -25.90 39.10 1.81
C LEU A 538 -24.66 39.34 2.69
N ARG A 539 -23.46 39.17 2.14
CA ARG A 539 -22.19 39.52 2.80
C ARG A 539 -22.21 40.97 3.29
N ASP A 540 -22.59 41.91 2.43
CA ASP A 540 -22.60 43.33 2.79
C ASP A 540 -23.67 43.65 3.83
N GLU A 541 -24.87 43.08 3.70
CA GLU A 541 -25.97 43.23 4.66
C GLU A 541 -25.56 42.70 6.05
N LEU A 542 -24.95 41.51 6.13
CA LEU A 542 -24.47 40.94 7.40
C LEU A 542 -23.47 41.84 8.12
N ARG A 543 -22.67 42.63 7.38
CA ARG A 543 -21.67 43.53 7.97
C ARG A 543 -22.26 44.81 8.56
N THR A 544 -23.52 45.11 8.26
CA THR A 544 -24.26 46.21 8.89
C THR A 544 -24.80 45.83 10.27
N LEU A 545 -24.89 44.53 10.56
CA LEU A 545 -25.42 44.02 11.83
C LEU A 545 -24.39 44.16 12.96
N SER A 546 -24.90 44.42 14.17
CA SER A 546 -24.06 44.57 15.36
C SER A 546 -23.40 43.25 15.75
N CYS A 547 -22.10 43.27 16.01
CA CYS A 547 -21.34 42.09 16.40
C CYS A 547 -21.10 42.08 17.91
N THR A 548 -21.13 40.89 18.52
CA THR A 548 -20.72 40.66 19.91
C THR A 548 -19.73 39.51 20.01
N TYR A 549 -19.19 39.25 21.20
CA TYR A 549 -18.38 38.04 21.42
C TYR A 549 -19.16 36.73 21.22
N LYS A 550 -20.50 36.78 21.22
CA LYS A 550 -21.39 35.62 21.00
C LYS A 550 -21.89 35.47 19.57
N CYS A 551 -21.95 36.56 18.81
CA CYS A 551 -22.44 36.60 17.43
C CYS A 551 -21.49 37.42 16.54
N ARG A 552 -20.84 36.75 15.60
CA ARG A 552 -19.84 37.34 14.70
C ARG A 552 -20.35 37.37 13.26
N HIS A 553 -21.30 38.27 12.98
CA HIS A 553 -21.85 38.46 11.63
C HIS A 553 -20.78 38.90 10.63
N ASP A 554 -19.77 39.64 11.09
CA ASP A 554 -18.59 40.04 10.31
C ASP A 554 -17.72 38.86 9.85
N ALA A 555 -17.64 37.80 10.66
CA ALA A 555 -16.95 36.56 10.34
C ALA A 555 -17.80 35.66 9.43
N ALA A 556 -19.11 35.60 9.67
CA ALA A 556 -20.05 34.94 8.77
C ALA A 556 -20.03 35.57 7.37
N ALA A 557 -19.96 36.90 7.28
CA ALA A 557 -19.81 37.60 6.00
C ALA A 557 -18.55 37.20 5.25
N ASP A 558 -17.40 37.04 5.93
CA ASP A 558 -16.16 36.57 5.28
C ASP A 558 -16.32 35.16 4.71
N LEU A 559 -17.05 34.27 5.41
CA LEU A 559 -17.36 32.94 4.89
C LEU A 559 -18.33 32.99 3.70
N ILE A 560 -19.37 33.82 3.76
CA ILE A 560 -20.29 34.04 2.63
C ILE A 560 -19.54 34.60 1.42
N HIS A 561 -18.54 35.46 1.63
CA HIS A 561 -17.66 35.95 0.57
C HIS A 561 -16.86 34.82 -0.08
N LEU A 562 -16.35 33.84 0.70
CA LEU A 562 -15.70 32.66 0.11
C LEU A 562 -16.68 31.84 -0.75
N TYR A 563 -17.91 31.64 -0.27
CA TYR A 563 -18.95 30.95 -1.05
C TYR A 563 -19.31 31.71 -2.33
N ALA A 564 -19.38 33.04 -2.30
CA ALA A 564 -19.69 33.88 -3.47
C ALA A 564 -18.63 33.76 -4.58
N TYR A 565 -17.38 33.45 -4.22
CA TYR A 565 -16.27 33.26 -5.16
C TYR A 565 -15.94 31.78 -5.43
N THR A 566 -16.72 30.85 -4.87
CA THR A 566 -16.62 29.43 -5.21
C THR A 566 -17.43 29.17 -6.47
N LYS A 567 -16.79 28.62 -7.51
CA LYS A 567 -17.37 28.38 -8.84
C LYS A 567 -17.90 26.96 -8.98
N CYS A 568 -17.16 25.97 -8.47
CA CYS A 568 -17.54 24.58 -8.56
C CYS A 568 -18.07 24.07 -7.21
N PHE A 569 -19.32 23.60 -7.23
CA PHE A 569 -19.93 22.86 -6.14
C PHE A 569 -20.29 21.47 -6.61
N PHE A 570 -20.09 20.48 -5.75
CA PHE A 570 -20.45 19.09 -6.05
C PHE A 570 -20.95 18.40 -4.79
N ARG A 571 -21.75 17.37 -4.97
CA ARG A 571 -22.20 16.50 -3.88
C ARG A 571 -21.70 15.08 -4.11
N VAL A 572 -21.66 14.34 -3.01
CA VAL A 572 -21.43 12.90 -3.07
C VAL A 572 -22.79 12.22 -3.27
N ARG A 573 -22.81 11.20 -4.12
CA ARG A 573 -23.97 10.31 -4.28
C ARG A 573 -23.85 9.19 -3.27
N ASP A 574 -24.84 9.09 -2.40
CA ASP A 574 -24.89 8.04 -1.38
C ASP A 574 -25.09 6.68 -2.06
N TYR A 575 -24.15 5.77 -1.82
CA TYR A 575 -24.32 4.37 -2.17
C TYR A 575 -24.88 3.62 -0.96
N LYS A 576 -25.38 2.39 -1.15
CA LYS A 576 -25.86 1.59 -0.03
C LYS A 576 -24.69 1.03 0.77
N THR A 577 -24.84 0.97 2.09
CA THR A 577 -23.92 0.22 2.95
C THR A 577 -24.00 -1.27 2.62
N VAL A 578 -22.85 -1.92 2.47
CA VAL A 578 -22.71 -3.37 2.19
C VAL A 578 -22.02 -4.04 3.36
N LYS A 579 -22.51 -5.22 3.77
CA LYS A 579 -21.84 -6.10 4.72
C LYS A 579 -21.44 -7.36 4.00
N SER A 580 -20.17 -7.75 4.09
CA SER A 580 -19.69 -8.94 3.42
C SER A 580 -20.02 -10.24 4.15
N PRO A 581 -19.96 -11.39 3.44
CA PRO A 581 -19.96 -12.70 4.08
C PRO A 581 -18.78 -12.85 5.05
N PRO A 582 -18.91 -13.66 6.12
CA PRO A 582 -17.86 -13.81 7.11
C PRO A 582 -16.58 -14.40 6.51
N VAL A 583 -15.41 -13.83 6.84
CA VAL A 583 -14.11 -14.51 6.77
C VAL A 583 -13.89 -15.28 8.07
N HIS A 584 -13.22 -16.43 7.98
CA HIS A 584 -12.88 -17.25 9.14
C HIS A 584 -11.39 -17.07 9.44
N ILE A 585 -11.08 -16.65 10.67
CA ILE A 585 -9.73 -16.35 11.12
C ILE A 585 -9.35 -17.36 12.19
N SER A 586 -8.29 -18.10 11.93
CA SER A 586 -7.77 -19.12 12.84
C SER A 586 -6.71 -18.55 13.78
N PRO A 587 -6.35 -19.27 14.86
CA PRO A 587 -5.19 -18.93 15.68
C PRO A 587 -3.87 -18.86 14.89
N LEU A 588 -3.72 -19.61 13.79
CA LEU A 588 -2.52 -19.58 12.94
C LEU A 588 -2.38 -18.24 12.19
N ASP A 589 -3.49 -17.60 11.83
CA ASP A 589 -3.49 -16.31 11.13
C ASP A 589 -3.00 -15.15 12.01
N LEU A 590 -3.00 -15.33 13.33
CA LEU A 590 -2.81 -14.25 14.30
C LEU A 590 -1.41 -14.29 14.94
N GLY A 591 -0.63 -15.32 14.64
CA GLY A 591 0.71 -15.52 15.19
C GLY A 591 0.72 -16.04 16.64
N PRO A 592 1.88 -16.52 17.11
CA PRO A 592 2.00 -17.25 18.38
C PRO A 592 1.62 -16.44 19.63
N LYS A 593 1.70 -15.10 19.59
CA LYS A 593 1.37 -14.22 20.74
C LYS A 593 -0.14 -14.10 20.98
N TYR A 594 -0.93 -14.26 19.92
CA TYR A 594 -2.39 -14.06 19.97
C TYR A 594 -3.14 -15.39 19.87
N ALA A 595 -2.52 -16.43 19.32
CA ALA A 595 -3.10 -17.78 19.21
C ALA A 595 -3.68 -18.29 20.55
N ASP A 596 -2.95 -18.12 21.65
CA ASP A 596 -3.38 -18.59 22.97
C ASP A 596 -4.59 -17.83 23.55
N LYS A 597 -4.87 -16.61 23.05
CA LYS A 597 -5.95 -15.75 23.57
C LYS A 597 -7.33 -16.09 23.00
N LEU A 598 -7.39 -16.88 21.93
CA LEU A 598 -8.61 -17.11 21.15
C LEU A 598 -9.26 -18.47 21.36
N GLY A 599 -8.57 -19.38 22.05
CA GLY A 599 -8.95 -20.79 22.08
C GLY A 599 -8.77 -21.46 20.71
N PRO A 600 -9.17 -22.73 20.56
CA PRO A 600 -8.89 -23.54 19.38
C PRO A 600 -9.83 -23.27 18.18
N GLY A 601 -10.78 -22.34 18.29
CA GLY A 601 -11.82 -22.11 17.28
C GLY A 601 -11.46 -21.03 16.25
N PHE A 602 -12.17 -21.03 15.13
CA PHE A 602 -12.16 -19.92 14.18
C PHE A 602 -12.99 -18.76 14.71
N GLN A 603 -12.55 -17.53 14.46
CA GLN A 603 -13.35 -16.32 14.63
C GLN A 603 -13.90 -15.85 13.30
N GLU A 604 -15.18 -15.48 13.30
CA GLU A 604 -15.82 -14.89 12.14
C GLU A 604 -15.66 -13.37 12.17
N TYR A 605 -15.28 -12.79 11.03
CA TYR A 605 -15.25 -11.35 10.83
C TYR A 605 -16.03 -10.99 9.56
N CYS A 606 -16.89 -9.97 9.62
CA CYS A 606 -17.60 -9.44 8.46
C CYS A 606 -17.17 -7.99 8.24
N LYS A 607 -16.70 -7.66 7.04
CA LYS A 607 -16.37 -6.27 6.71
C LYS A 607 -17.66 -5.49 6.44
N THR A 608 -17.72 -4.28 6.96
CA THR A 608 -18.77 -3.32 6.61
C THR A 608 -18.18 -2.25 5.71
N TYR A 609 -18.75 -2.10 4.52
CA TYR A 609 -18.45 -1.08 3.54
C TYR A 609 -19.52 0.02 3.63
N PRO A 610 -19.23 1.16 4.25
CA PRO A 610 -20.22 2.25 4.39
C PRO A 610 -20.53 2.92 3.05
N GLU A 611 -21.54 3.79 3.06
CA GLU A 611 -22.08 4.49 1.87
C GLU A 611 -21.02 5.23 1.05
N ASN A 612 -19.98 5.76 1.71
CA ASN A 612 -18.91 6.53 1.07
C ASN A 612 -17.64 5.71 0.81
N TYR A 613 -17.65 4.39 1.00
CA TYR A 613 -16.48 3.52 0.85
C TYR A 613 -15.84 3.66 -0.53
N CYS A 614 -16.63 3.52 -1.62
CA CYS A 614 -16.10 3.58 -2.98
C CYS A 614 -15.39 4.91 -3.26
N LEU A 615 -16.00 6.04 -2.88
CA LEU A 615 -15.37 7.35 -3.02
C LEU A 615 -14.08 7.45 -2.21
N ALA A 616 -14.11 7.03 -0.95
CA ALA A 616 -12.95 7.10 -0.08
C ALA A 616 -11.79 6.22 -0.59
N GLN A 617 -12.10 4.99 -1.00
CA GLN A 617 -11.12 4.06 -1.56
C GLN A 617 -10.53 4.56 -2.88
N LEU A 618 -11.32 5.20 -3.74
CA LEU A 618 -10.81 5.85 -4.96
C LEU A 618 -9.91 7.06 -4.63
N ILE A 619 -10.29 7.90 -3.67
CA ILE A 619 -9.45 9.04 -3.25
C ILE A 619 -8.14 8.59 -2.59
N TYR A 620 -8.11 7.42 -1.95
CA TYR A 620 -6.91 6.84 -1.33
C TYR A 620 -6.46 5.56 -2.06
N TRP A 621 -6.58 5.54 -3.38
CA TRP A 621 -6.26 4.38 -4.23
C TRP A 621 -4.86 3.79 -3.98
N TYR A 622 -3.90 4.59 -3.52
CA TYR A 622 -2.54 4.19 -3.21
C TYR A 622 -2.38 3.53 -1.82
N SER A 623 -3.43 3.47 -1.00
CA SER A 623 -3.39 2.96 0.37
C SER A 623 -4.43 1.86 0.57
N GLN A 624 -3.96 0.67 0.95
CA GLN A 624 -4.82 -0.51 1.09
C GLN A 624 -5.09 -0.93 2.53
N ASN A 625 -4.32 -0.40 3.49
CA ASN A 625 -4.29 -0.83 4.89
C ASN A 625 -4.98 0.14 5.86
N SER A 626 -5.54 1.24 5.38
CA SER A 626 -6.17 2.27 6.22
C SER A 626 -7.68 2.30 6.01
N GLU A 627 -8.45 2.70 7.04
CA GLU A 627 -9.88 3.01 6.90
C GLU A 627 -10.04 4.31 6.08
N PRO A 628 -10.43 4.23 4.80
CA PRO A 628 -10.31 5.36 3.89
C PRO A 628 -11.27 6.51 4.25
N GLU A 629 -12.43 6.23 4.84
CA GLU A 629 -13.50 7.19 5.14
C GLU A 629 -13.15 8.13 6.29
N SER A 630 -12.53 7.59 7.34
CA SER A 630 -12.07 8.38 8.49
C SER A 630 -10.99 9.37 8.06
N ARG A 631 -10.09 8.92 7.16
CA ARG A 631 -9.05 9.75 6.54
C ARG A 631 -9.66 10.83 5.64
N LEU A 632 -10.64 10.47 4.82
CA LEU A 632 -11.34 11.37 3.90
C LEU A 632 -12.03 12.53 4.64
N THR A 633 -12.78 12.19 5.69
CA THR A 633 -13.51 13.17 6.52
C THR A 633 -12.56 14.18 7.17
N ARG A 634 -11.37 13.73 7.58
CA ARG A 634 -10.34 14.61 8.16
C ARG A 634 -9.67 15.47 7.09
N ALA A 635 -9.35 14.90 5.93
CA ALA A 635 -8.56 15.56 4.90
C ALA A 635 -9.29 16.71 4.19
N ARG A 636 -10.62 16.68 4.13
CA ARG A 636 -11.43 17.69 3.41
C ARG A 636 -11.63 19.01 4.17
N LYS A 637 -11.37 19.04 5.48
CA LYS A 637 -11.72 20.17 6.35
C LYS A 637 -10.97 21.44 5.94
N GLY A 638 -11.70 22.48 5.57
CA GLY A 638 -11.17 23.80 5.23
C GLY A 638 -10.58 23.92 3.83
N CYS A 639 -10.00 22.87 3.26
CA CYS A 639 -9.51 22.88 1.88
C CYS A 639 -10.62 22.59 0.85
N MET A 640 -11.59 21.75 1.19
CA MET A 640 -12.69 21.34 0.28
C MET A 640 -14.08 21.59 0.89
N SER A 641 -14.20 21.36 2.19
CA SER A 641 -15.39 21.70 2.98
C SER A 641 -15.09 22.96 3.77
N LEU A 642 -15.68 24.08 3.38
CA LEU A 642 -15.57 25.33 4.13
C LEU A 642 -16.17 25.17 5.55
N PRO A 643 -15.76 26.01 6.53
CA PRO A 643 -16.33 25.97 7.86
C PRO A 643 -17.86 26.11 7.87
N ASP A 644 -18.49 25.51 8.86
CA ASP A 644 -19.91 25.65 9.13
C ASP A 644 -20.20 27.07 9.66
N VAL A 645 -21.30 27.68 9.23
CA VAL A 645 -21.69 29.05 9.64
C VAL A 645 -21.88 29.18 11.16
N SER A 646 -22.23 28.09 11.86
CA SER A 646 -22.35 28.08 13.33
C SER A 646 -21.01 28.23 14.05
N SER A 647 -19.88 28.18 13.35
CA SER A 647 -18.55 28.56 13.85
C SER A 647 -18.57 29.94 14.53
N PHE A 648 -19.43 30.84 14.05
CA PHE A 648 -19.46 32.26 14.43
C PHE A 648 -20.57 32.62 15.43
N TYR A 649 -21.33 31.61 15.90
CA TYR A 649 -22.48 31.80 16.79
C TYR A 649 -22.38 30.84 18.00
N VAL A 650 -22.53 31.38 19.21
CA VAL A 650 -22.29 30.62 20.45
C VAL A 650 -23.55 29.87 20.91
N LYS A 651 -23.49 28.53 20.94
CA LYS A 651 -24.61 27.66 21.34
C LYS A 651 -24.80 27.47 22.86
N SER A 652 -23.83 27.83 23.73
CA SER A 652 -23.91 27.62 25.19
C SER A 652 -23.49 28.85 26.01
N ALA A 653 -24.09 29.01 27.20
CA ALA A 653 -23.98 30.23 28.02
C ALA A 653 -22.64 30.44 28.75
N LYS A 654 -21.67 29.51 28.67
CA LYS A 654 -20.37 29.67 29.35
C LYS A 654 -19.43 30.53 28.51
N PRO A 655 -18.97 31.70 29.01
CA PRO A 655 -18.00 32.51 28.30
C PRO A 655 -16.65 31.77 28.33
N SER A 656 -16.18 31.32 27.18
CA SER A 656 -14.76 31.02 27.00
C SER A 656 -14.15 32.14 26.15
N GLN A 657 -12.97 32.66 26.56
CA GLN A 657 -12.18 33.64 25.82
C GLN A 657 -11.64 33.09 24.46
N GLU A 658 -12.19 31.98 23.96
CA GLU A 658 -11.49 31.07 23.04
C GLU A 658 -11.94 31.18 21.57
N ARG A 659 -12.88 32.07 21.25
CA ARG A 659 -13.41 32.28 19.88
C ARG A 659 -13.06 33.64 19.26
N ALA A 660 -11.80 34.06 19.37
CA ALA A 660 -11.35 35.32 18.78
C ALA A 660 -11.24 35.22 17.25
N TYR A 661 -12.22 35.75 16.53
CA TYR A 661 -12.12 35.99 15.09
C TYR A 661 -11.64 37.42 14.82
N GLY A 662 -10.62 37.60 13.99
CA GLY A 662 -10.09 38.91 13.64
C GLY A 662 -8.97 38.85 12.60
N ASN A 663 -8.20 39.93 12.46
CA ASN A 663 -7.18 40.05 11.41
C ASN A 663 -6.12 38.93 11.43
N ARG A 664 -5.71 38.44 12.61
CA ARG A 664 -4.76 37.33 12.71
C ARG A 664 -5.33 36.04 12.12
N THR A 665 -6.60 35.77 12.40
CA THR A 665 -7.35 34.63 11.86
C THR A 665 -7.46 34.70 10.35
N VAL A 666 -7.86 35.86 9.81
CA VAL A 666 -7.98 36.05 8.35
C VAL A 666 -6.63 35.91 7.66
N ARG A 667 -5.55 36.47 8.22
CA ARG A 667 -4.19 36.27 7.68
C ARG A 667 -3.77 34.80 7.69
N PHE A 668 -4.06 34.08 8.76
CA PHE A 668 -3.79 32.64 8.84
C PHE A 668 -4.59 31.87 7.78
N MET A 669 -5.89 32.14 7.66
CA MET A 669 -6.78 31.56 6.66
C MET A 669 -6.24 31.79 5.24
N LEU A 670 -5.98 33.04 4.86
CA LEU A 670 -5.41 33.39 3.56
C LEU A 670 -4.05 32.71 3.32
N SER A 671 -3.16 32.69 4.31
CA SER A 671 -1.87 32.01 4.23
C SER A 671 -2.03 30.51 3.99
N ARG A 672 -3.03 29.85 4.61
CA ARG A 672 -3.35 28.44 4.35
C ARG A 672 -3.87 28.24 2.94
N MET A 673 -4.82 29.06 2.51
CA MET A 673 -5.41 28.98 1.16
C MET A 673 -4.35 29.20 0.06
N GLU A 674 -3.45 30.18 0.22
CA GLU A 674 -2.45 30.55 -0.79
C GLU A 674 -1.25 29.57 -0.83
N LYS A 675 -0.76 29.11 0.34
CA LYS A 675 0.50 28.34 0.42
C LYS A 675 0.33 26.86 0.68
N GLN A 676 -0.82 26.44 1.19
CA GLN A 676 -1.06 25.07 1.66
C GLN A 676 -2.50 24.65 1.34
N ALA A 677 -2.97 24.98 0.13
CA ALA A 677 -4.36 24.84 -0.30
C ALA A 677 -4.95 23.45 -0.06
N GLN A 678 -4.13 22.41 -0.18
CA GLN A 678 -4.55 21.01 -0.05
C GLN A 678 -4.50 20.46 1.38
N ARG A 679 -3.91 21.19 2.32
CA ARG A 679 -3.81 20.73 3.72
C ARG A 679 -5.13 21.01 4.45
N PRO A 680 -5.63 20.05 5.25
CA PRO A 680 -6.78 20.32 6.09
C PRO A 680 -6.44 21.44 7.07
N TRP A 681 -7.41 22.32 7.33
CA TRP A 681 -7.27 23.36 8.34
C TRP A 681 -7.16 22.69 9.71
N PRO A 682 -6.30 23.20 10.60
CA PRO A 682 -6.14 22.61 11.91
C PRO A 682 -7.49 22.63 12.64
N LYS A 683 -7.69 21.66 13.54
CA LYS A 683 -8.72 21.76 14.57
C LYS A 683 -8.33 22.90 15.52
N ASP A 684 -8.54 24.14 15.10
CA ASP A 684 -8.40 25.29 15.95
C ASP A 684 -9.70 25.53 16.74
N ARG A 685 -9.73 26.60 17.51
CA ARG A 685 -10.81 26.88 18.46
C ARG A 685 -12.05 27.54 17.81
N ILE A 686 -11.96 27.95 16.54
CA ILE A 686 -13.03 28.73 15.89
C ILE A 686 -13.75 27.98 14.76
N TRP A 687 -13.08 27.13 13.99
CA TRP A 687 -13.72 26.49 12.84
C TRP A 687 -14.43 25.20 13.25
N VAL A 688 -15.75 25.21 13.13
CA VAL A 688 -16.57 24.01 13.20
C VAL A 688 -16.74 23.47 11.78
N PHE A 689 -16.53 22.17 11.58
CA PHE A 689 -16.77 21.50 10.31
C PHE A 689 -17.80 20.41 10.50
N LYS A 690 -18.74 20.28 9.56
CA LYS A 690 -19.69 19.16 9.54
C LYS A 690 -18.93 17.84 9.38
N SER A 691 -19.38 16.81 10.07
CA SER A 691 -18.90 15.44 9.87
C SER A 691 -19.32 14.91 8.50
N ASP A 692 -20.51 15.28 8.05
CA ASP A 692 -21.11 14.83 6.79
C ASP A 692 -21.78 16.01 6.05
N PRO A 693 -21.02 16.76 5.24
CA PRO A 693 -21.57 17.88 4.49
C PRO A 693 -22.28 17.40 3.21
N ARG A 694 -23.49 17.93 2.96
CA ARG A 694 -24.30 17.59 1.77
C ARG A 694 -23.69 17.96 0.42
N PHE A 695 -22.78 18.92 0.42
CA PHE A 695 -22.04 19.33 -0.76
C PHE A 695 -20.66 19.85 -0.34
N PHE A 696 -19.81 19.98 -1.33
CA PHE A 696 -18.42 20.37 -1.26
C PHE A 696 -18.18 21.47 -2.29
N GLY A 697 -17.20 22.32 -2.02
CA GLY A 697 -16.88 23.45 -2.88
C GLY A 697 -16.06 24.45 -2.09
N SER A 698 -14.96 24.91 -2.69
CA SER A 698 -14.13 25.95 -2.11
C SER A 698 -13.34 26.67 -3.20
N PRO A 699 -12.88 27.90 -2.95
CA PRO A 699 -11.99 28.60 -3.88
C PRO A 699 -10.68 27.83 -4.13
N MET A 700 -10.22 27.03 -3.16
CA MET A 700 -9.04 26.19 -3.32
C MET A 700 -9.30 25.03 -4.27
N MET A 701 -10.49 24.41 -4.21
CA MET A 701 -10.85 23.39 -5.19
C MET A 701 -10.91 23.99 -6.60
N ASP A 702 -11.46 25.20 -6.75
CA ASP A 702 -11.49 25.89 -8.04
C ASP A 702 -10.10 26.18 -8.59
N THR A 703 -9.11 26.47 -7.74
CA THR A 703 -7.72 26.70 -8.17
C THR A 703 -7.12 25.46 -8.83
N VAL A 704 -7.42 24.27 -8.29
CA VAL A 704 -6.95 22.99 -8.82
C VAL A 704 -7.70 22.62 -10.09
N LEU A 705 -9.03 22.76 -10.09
CA LEU A 705 -9.87 22.46 -11.25
C LEU A 705 -9.53 23.32 -12.47
N ASN A 706 -9.21 24.60 -12.26
CA ASN A 706 -8.93 25.56 -13.34
C ASN A 706 -7.45 25.79 -13.59
N ASN A 707 -6.56 25.13 -12.84
CA ASN A 707 -5.11 25.38 -12.82
C ASN A 707 -4.79 26.89 -12.74
N SER A 708 -5.42 27.59 -11.79
CA SER A 708 -5.37 29.05 -11.65
C SER A 708 -5.07 29.47 -10.22
N PRO A 709 -4.45 30.64 -9.98
CA PRO A 709 -4.34 31.18 -8.62
C PRO A 709 -5.72 31.53 -8.05
N LEU A 710 -5.78 31.77 -6.72
CA LEU A 710 -6.99 32.25 -6.06
C LEU A 710 -7.45 33.57 -6.68
N ASP A 711 -8.77 33.78 -6.68
CA ASP A 711 -9.37 34.99 -7.22
C ASP A 711 -8.82 36.25 -6.52
N LYS A 712 -8.30 37.19 -7.33
CA LYS A 712 -7.63 38.39 -6.83
C LYS A 712 -8.60 39.34 -6.13
N GLU A 713 -9.84 39.46 -6.60
CA GLU A 713 -10.86 40.31 -5.97
C GLU A 713 -11.27 39.72 -4.63
N MET A 714 -11.48 38.41 -4.59
CA MET A 714 -11.79 37.70 -3.36
C MET A 714 -10.74 37.94 -2.29
N VAL A 715 -9.47 37.69 -2.63
CA VAL A 715 -8.32 37.83 -1.73
C VAL A 715 -8.10 39.28 -1.33
N HIS A 716 -8.24 40.22 -2.27
CA HIS A 716 -8.08 41.65 -1.99
C HIS A 716 -9.11 42.12 -0.97
N TRP A 717 -10.39 41.80 -1.19
CA TRP A 717 -11.46 42.19 -0.26
C TRP A 717 -11.23 41.65 1.15
N LEU A 718 -10.85 40.37 1.30
CA LEU A 718 -10.54 39.80 2.62
C LEU A 718 -9.35 40.48 3.31
N LYS A 719 -8.38 40.97 2.54
CA LYS A 719 -7.19 41.69 3.06
C LYS A 719 -7.50 43.13 3.48
N THR A 720 -8.41 43.81 2.80
CA THR A 720 -8.64 45.25 2.95
C THR A 720 -9.95 45.63 3.64
N ARG A 721 -10.89 44.68 3.80
CA ARG A 721 -12.17 44.95 4.48
C ARG A 721 -11.94 45.53 5.90
N PRO A 722 -12.78 46.48 6.35
CA PRO A 722 -12.66 47.06 7.68
C PRO A 722 -13.06 46.08 8.79
N ASN A 723 -12.47 46.24 9.99
CA ASN A 723 -12.94 45.50 11.16
C ASN A 723 -14.28 46.06 11.63
N VAL A 724 -15.29 45.20 11.81
CA VAL A 724 -16.61 45.60 12.35
C VAL A 724 -16.65 45.39 13.86
N PHE A 725 -16.15 44.25 14.34
CA PHE A 725 -15.98 43.99 15.77
C PHE A 725 -14.57 44.41 16.21
N LEU A 726 -14.48 45.42 17.09
CA LEU A 726 -13.22 45.91 17.62
C LEU A 726 -12.76 45.24 18.92
N GLY A 727 -13.60 44.37 19.50
CA GLY A 727 -13.28 43.38 20.54
C GLY A 727 -12.42 43.87 21.69
#